data_AF-A0A1S3TCS2-F1
#
_entry.id   AF-A0A1S3TCS2-F1
#
_cell.length_a   1.000
_cell.length_b   1.000
_cell.length_c   1.000
_cell.angle_alpha   90.00
_cell.angle_beta   90.00
_cell.angle_gamma   90.00
#
_symmetry.space_group_name_H-M   'P 1'
#
loop_
_entity.id
_entity.type
_entity.pdbx_description
1 polymer ?
#
loop_
_entity_poly.entity_id
_entity_poly.type
_entity_poly.pdbx_seq_one_letter_code
_entity_poly.pdbx_strand_id
1 'polypeptide(L)'
;MQHASSPDGYVQAKVASVASQLMKRGWLEFMVGEKVVFFYQVNKAIVGADGIDMQFAGIKFLESLLSEFSPSTSSAMGLPREFHEQCRRSFEREYLKTFYQWTQEAALSVTNQIIESDSAVPEVKVCTAALDLMLQILNWDFRSNNSDTKLNVNVFSSGVRQDGDSLKKSECHVVQPGSEWRDVLVLSGHVGWLLSLYAALRLKFSREGYWIDCPVAVSARKLVVQFCSLTGPVFLSDDRKMHEQHLLQLLSGIIEWVDPPDAVLKAIENGKSDSEMLDGCRALLAIANVTTPHDFDGLLKSMRPMGTLTFLSMLMSEVIKVLMTSNTEEETWSWEARDVLLDTWTAILTPINTMNVNALLPPDGITAAANLFSFIVECELRLASATAFNDEGDSDYLHASVSAMDERLSCYALIARASIDVTIPLLLRVFSERVARLNQGRGIIDLTETLEELYSLLLIIGHVIADEGEGELPLVPNTIQTQFVVDFVEADRHPVILLSSSIIKFAEQCLSPEMRASVFSPRLMESIIWFLARWSRTYLMSSDGIAEKILDSGHHHEHSSKKTLLCFFGEHNQGKLVLDIIVRIAFITLTSYPGEKDLQGLTCYQLLHSLVQQKHICIHLVTLNSWHELATSFSTEKTLMLLDTAHQRSLAQTLVRSASGIRNSEASSQYVRNLMGPIATYIVEISRKHNFRSIAQQPDILLSVSCMLERLRGAASASEPRTQKAIYELGFSVMNPILILLEVYKHESAVVYLLLKFVVDWVDGQITYLEAQETAAVVDFCMRLLQLYSSHNIGKISLSLSISLISESKTDKYRDLRALLQLLSSLCSKDMIDFSSDSIEAQGTNISQVVYYGLHMVAPLISMELLKYPKLCHDYFSLLSHMLEVYPETFALLNSEAFAHVLGTLDFGLHHQDADVVSMSLRALQALASYHYKETGNGNIGLGAHTTGLKDSSGNVQEGLLSRFLRSLLQLLLFEDYSSDLISVAADALLPLILCEQGLYQRLGNELIERQPNPTLKTRLANAFHTLTSANQLSSSLDRINYQRFRKNLTSFLVEVRGFLRTM
;
A
#
# COMPACT_ATOMS: atom_id res chain seq x y z
N MET A 1 -39.43 17.00 -13.84
CA MET A 1 -40.67 16.24 -14.05
C MET A 1 -41.53 16.82 -15.17
N GLN A 2 -41.94 18.10 -15.16
CA GLN A 2 -42.75 18.69 -16.25
C GLN A 2 -42.17 18.54 -17.69
N HIS A 3 -40.85 18.40 -17.83
CA HIS A 3 -40.16 18.19 -19.11
C HIS A 3 -39.63 16.75 -19.29
N ALA A 4 -40.27 15.75 -18.66
CA ALA A 4 -39.80 14.36 -18.68
C ALA A 4 -39.72 13.76 -20.09
N SER A 5 -40.57 14.19 -21.02
CA SER A 5 -40.56 13.75 -22.42
C SER A 5 -39.56 14.49 -23.32
N SER A 6 -38.72 15.38 -22.76
CA SER A 6 -37.71 16.10 -23.54
C SER A 6 -36.62 15.14 -24.06
N PRO A 7 -36.14 15.30 -25.31
CA PRO A 7 -35.05 14.49 -25.87
C PRO A 7 -33.67 14.78 -25.24
N ASP A 8 -33.51 15.89 -24.52
CA ASP A 8 -32.22 16.33 -23.95
C ASP A 8 -31.89 15.63 -22.62
N GLY A 9 -31.58 14.33 -22.68
CA GLY A 9 -31.31 13.50 -21.49
C GLY A 9 -30.18 14.02 -20.58
N TYR A 10 -29.13 14.63 -21.14
CA TYR A 10 -28.05 15.25 -20.37
C TYR A 10 -28.54 16.42 -19.50
N VAL A 11 -29.43 17.26 -20.05
CA VAL A 11 -29.99 18.41 -19.33
C VAL A 11 -30.86 17.91 -18.17
N GLN A 12 -31.69 16.89 -18.42
CA GLN A 12 -32.51 16.27 -17.37
C GLN A 12 -31.66 15.70 -16.23
N ALA A 13 -30.60 14.95 -16.55
CA ALA A 13 -29.68 14.39 -15.57
C ALA A 13 -28.98 15.51 -14.75
N LYS A 14 -28.57 16.60 -15.41
CA LYS A 14 -27.93 17.72 -14.70
C LYS A 14 -28.90 18.45 -13.78
N VAL A 15 -30.14 18.66 -14.21
CA VAL A 15 -31.19 19.26 -13.37
C VAL A 15 -31.51 18.35 -12.18
N ALA A 16 -31.60 17.03 -12.37
CA ALA A 16 -31.80 16.07 -11.29
C ALA A 16 -30.65 16.12 -10.27
N SER A 17 -29.39 16.13 -10.74
CA SER A 17 -28.21 16.29 -9.89
C SER A 17 -28.23 17.59 -9.08
N VAL A 18 -28.55 18.73 -9.69
CA VAL A 18 -28.68 20.02 -8.99
C VAL A 18 -29.81 19.98 -7.94
N ALA A 19 -30.95 19.39 -8.28
CA ALA A 19 -32.06 19.24 -7.33
C ALA A 19 -31.68 18.35 -6.14
N SER A 20 -30.97 17.25 -6.37
CA SER A 20 -30.41 16.39 -5.31
C SER A 20 -29.42 17.14 -4.41
N GLN A 21 -28.58 17.98 -5.00
CA GLN A 21 -27.63 18.82 -4.26
C GLN A 21 -28.32 19.82 -3.35
N LEU A 22 -29.34 20.52 -3.86
CA LEU A 22 -30.15 21.45 -3.07
C LEU A 22 -30.88 20.73 -1.93
N MET A 23 -31.41 19.53 -2.19
CA MET A 23 -32.06 18.71 -1.17
C MET A 23 -31.08 18.30 -0.07
N LYS A 24 -29.89 17.82 -0.41
CA LYS A 24 -28.85 17.46 0.57
C LYS A 24 -28.40 18.67 1.39
N ARG A 25 -28.22 19.82 0.76
CA ARG A 25 -27.81 21.07 1.43
C ARG A 25 -28.80 21.50 2.51
N GLY A 26 -30.10 21.42 2.24
CA GLY A 26 -31.15 21.74 3.22
C GLY A 26 -31.55 20.56 4.13
N TRP A 27 -30.91 19.39 4.00
CA TRP A 27 -31.44 18.14 4.58
C TRP A 27 -31.67 18.20 6.09
N LEU A 28 -30.76 18.81 6.85
CA LEU A 28 -30.91 18.94 8.30
C LEU A 28 -31.77 20.15 8.73
N GLU A 29 -32.03 21.08 7.80
CA GLU A 29 -32.82 22.30 8.05
C GLU A 29 -34.31 22.09 7.77
N PHE A 30 -34.64 21.23 6.80
CA PHE A 30 -36.02 20.94 6.42
C PHE A 30 -36.78 20.21 7.53
N MET A 31 -38.02 20.65 7.78
CA MET A 31 -38.93 19.95 8.66
C MET A 31 -39.36 18.62 8.03
N VAL A 32 -39.65 17.61 8.86
CA VAL A 32 -40.08 16.27 8.40
C VAL A 32 -41.28 16.37 7.44
N GLY A 33 -42.23 17.27 7.71
CA GLY A 33 -43.40 17.48 6.83
C GLY A 33 -43.06 17.99 5.43
N GLU A 34 -42.02 18.82 5.28
CA GLU A 34 -41.60 19.36 3.98
C GLU A 34 -40.99 18.26 3.11
N LYS A 35 -40.16 17.39 3.72
CA LYS A 35 -39.60 16.22 3.06
C LYS A 35 -40.69 15.25 2.59
N VAL A 36 -41.68 14.99 3.44
CA VAL A 36 -42.81 14.10 3.11
C VAL A 36 -43.60 14.63 1.91
N VAL A 37 -43.90 15.93 1.85
CA VAL A 37 -44.62 16.53 0.71
C VAL A 37 -43.80 16.44 -0.58
N PHE A 38 -42.49 16.68 -0.51
CA PHE A 38 -41.61 16.55 -1.65
C PHE A 38 -41.57 15.11 -2.18
N PHE A 39 -41.31 14.14 -1.30
CA PHE A 39 -41.20 12.74 -1.68
C PHE A 39 -42.54 12.12 -2.10
N TYR A 40 -43.67 12.67 -1.66
CA TYR A 40 -44.99 12.31 -2.19
C TYR A 40 -45.11 12.61 -3.70
N GLN A 41 -44.59 13.76 -4.16
CA GLN A 41 -44.59 14.09 -5.59
C GLN A 41 -43.67 13.16 -6.39
N VAL A 42 -42.52 12.81 -5.82
CA VAL A 42 -41.59 11.85 -6.42
C VAL A 42 -42.24 10.47 -6.55
N ASN A 43 -42.91 10.00 -5.50
CA ASN A 43 -43.65 8.74 -5.53
C ASN A 43 -44.76 8.74 -6.59
N LYS A 44 -45.55 9.83 -6.68
CA LYS A 44 -46.59 9.95 -7.71
C LYS A 44 -46.02 9.79 -9.13
N ALA A 45 -44.83 10.34 -9.39
CA ALA A 45 -44.16 10.16 -10.66
C ALA A 45 -43.73 8.70 -10.89
N ILE A 46 -43.15 8.04 -9.88
CA ILE A 46 -42.68 6.64 -9.95
C ILE A 46 -43.81 5.62 -10.10
N VAL A 47 -45.00 5.91 -9.57
CA VAL A 47 -46.20 5.08 -9.79
C VAL A 47 -46.66 5.10 -11.26
N GLY A 48 -46.19 6.07 -12.06
CA GLY A 48 -46.42 6.11 -13.50
C GLY A 48 -47.81 6.59 -13.93
N ALA A 49 -48.60 7.16 -13.01
CA ALA A 49 -49.94 7.69 -13.30
C ALA A 49 -49.96 8.78 -14.39
N ASP A 50 -48.84 9.47 -14.58
CA ASP A 50 -48.66 10.56 -15.55
C ASP A 50 -47.81 10.13 -16.78
N GLY A 51 -47.60 8.82 -17.00
CA GLY A 51 -46.92 8.26 -18.18
C GLY A 51 -45.50 7.71 -17.93
N ILE A 52 -45.00 6.92 -18.89
CA ILE A 52 -43.72 6.17 -18.80
C ILE A 52 -42.50 7.10 -18.69
N ASP A 53 -42.50 8.24 -19.39
CA ASP A 53 -41.40 9.21 -19.32
C ASP A 53 -41.29 9.84 -17.93
N MET A 54 -42.44 10.17 -17.32
CA MET A 54 -42.52 10.68 -15.94
C MET A 54 -42.03 9.64 -14.93
N GLN A 55 -42.41 8.38 -15.15
CA GLN A 55 -41.97 7.25 -14.34
C GLN A 55 -40.45 7.09 -14.38
N PHE A 56 -39.87 7.07 -15.58
CA PHE A 56 -38.42 7.00 -15.78
C PHE A 56 -37.68 8.18 -15.13
N ALA A 57 -38.18 9.41 -15.32
CA ALA A 57 -37.58 10.60 -14.73
C ALA A 57 -37.64 10.62 -13.19
N GLY A 58 -38.70 10.05 -12.60
CA GLY A 58 -38.81 9.86 -11.15
C GLY A 58 -37.73 8.94 -10.60
N ILE A 59 -37.49 7.81 -11.25
CA ILE A 59 -36.44 6.85 -10.88
C ILE A 59 -35.05 7.47 -11.04
N LYS A 60 -34.75 8.13 -12.17
CA LYS A 60 -33.46 8.80 -12.41
C LYS A 60 -33.18 9.94 -11.43
N PHE A 61 -34.22 10.60 -10.92
CA PHE A 61 -34.05 11.57 -9.84
C PHE A 61 -33.63 10.90 -8.52
N LEU A 62 -34.24 9.77 -8.14
CA LEU A 62 -33.81 9.01 -6.95
C LEU A 62 -32.39 8.49 -7.08
N GLU A 63 -31.97 8.03 -8.26
CA GLU A 63 -30.59 7.62 -8.55
C GLU A 63 -29.59 8.77 -8.33
N SER A 64 -29.94 9.97 -8.82
CA SER A 64 -29.15 11.18 -8.60
C SER A 64 -29.08 11.55 -7.12
N LEU A 65 -30.19 11.37 -6.39
CA LEU A 65 -30.27 11.62 -4.95
C LEU A 65 -29.40 10.65 -4.15
N LEU A 66 -29.48 9.36 -4.46
CA LEU A 66 -28.68 8.31 -3.81
C LEU A 66 -27.19 8.56 -4.02
N SER A 67 -26.77 8.86 -5.26
CA SER A 67 -25.39 9.18 -5.61
C SER A 67 -24.85 10.38 -4.83
N GLU A 68 -25.69 11.41 -4.64
CA GLU A 68 -25.32 12.62 -3.90
C GLU A 68 -25.20 12.34 -2.39
N PHE A 69 -26.01 11.46 -1.80
CA PHE A 69 -25.97 11.14 -0.37
C PHE A 69 -24.93 10.09 0.02
N SER A 70 -24.39 9.32 -0.94
CA SER A 70 -23.42 8.24 -0.71
C SER A 70 -22.07 8.70 -0.12
N PRO A 71 -21.35 9.71 -0.67
CA PRO A 71 -20.04 10.08 -0.16
C PRO A 71 -20.08 10.74 1.23
N SER A 72 -19.22 10.26 2.14
CA SER A 72 -19.00 10.86 3.47
C SER A 72 -17.95 11.97 3.47
N THR A 73 -17.24 12.18 2.36
CA THR A 73 -16.20 13.21 2.24
C THR A 73 -16.83 14.57 1.97
N SER A 74 -16.08 15.65 2.23
CA SER A 74 -16.49 17.02 1.92
C SER A 74 -16.85 17.13 0.44
N SER A 75 -18.15 17.17 0.14
CA SER A 75 -18.62 17.40 -1.22
C SER A 75 -18.24 18.81 -1.67
N ALA A 76 -18.36 19.09 -2.98
CA ALA A 76 -18.24 20.43 -3.56
C ALA A 76 -19.18 21.50 -2.93
N MET A 77 -20.07 21.11 -2.01
CA MET A 77 -20.95 22.02 -1.26
C MET A 77 -20.24 22.84 -0.18
N GLY A 78 -18.99 22.53 0.16
CA GLY A 78 -18.21 23.23 1.18
C GLY A 78 -18.71 23.02 2.61
N LEU A 79 -19.38 21.89 2.88
CA LEU A 79 -19.92 21.52 4.19
C LEU A 79 -19.02 20.48 4.88
N PRO A 80 -19.00 20.39 6.23
CA PRO A 80 -18.14 19.43 6.93
C PRO A 80 -18.52 17.98 6.67
N ARG A 81 -17.54 17.10 6.89
CA ARG A 81 -17.72 15.65 6.89
C ARG A 81 -18.81 15.20 7.86
N GLU A 82 -18.92 15.81 9.04
CA GLU A 82 -19.96 15.49 10.03
C GLU A 82 -21.36 15.75 9.49
N PHE A 83 -21.56 16.81 8.70
CA PHE A 83 -22.85 17.11 8.07
C PHE A 83 -23.21 16.02 7.06
N HIS A 84 -22.26 15.65 6.18
CA HIS A 84 -22.47 14.60 5.18
C HIS A 84 -22.74 13.25 5.83
N GLU A 85 -22.04 12.95 6.91
CA GLU A 85 -22.22 11.75 7.72
C GLU A 85 -23.61 11.69 8.37
N GLN A 86 -24.09 12.80 8.97
CA GLN A 86 -25.44 12.87 9.53
C GLN A 86 -26.53 12.73 8.44
N CYS A 87 -26.35 13.38 7.30
CA CYS A 87 -27.25 13.24 6.16
C CYS A 87 -27.31 11.80 5.67
N ARG A 88 -26.16 11.14 5.50
CA ARG A 88 -26.05 9.75 5.08
C ARG A 88 -26.80 8.81 6.04
N ARG A 89 -26.56 8.93 7.35
CA ARG A 89 -27.24 8.12 8.38
C ARG A 89 -28.76 8.33 8.40
N SER A 90 -29.21 9.58 8.31
CA SER A 90 -30.64 9.91 8.27
C SER A 90 -31.30 9.36 7.00
N PHE A 91 -30.64 9.50 5.85
CA PHE A 91 -31.11 9.00 4.56
C PHE A 91 -31.22 7.47 4.55
N GLU A 92 -30.21 6.77 5.08
CA GLU A 92 -30.17 5.31 5.21
C GLU A 92 -31.32 4.78 6.09
N ARG A 93 -31.51 5.37 7.27
CA ARG A 93 -32.51 4.91 8.24
C ARG A 93 -33.94 5.20 7.82
N GLU A 94 -34.20 6.36 7.22
CA GLU A 94 -35.58 6.85 7.04
C GLU A 94 -36.15 6.66 5.63
N TYR A 95 -35.31 6.60 4.58
CA TYR A 95 -35.79 6.71 3.20
C TYR A 95 -35.35 5.58 2.26
N LEU A 96 -34.16 4.98 2.43
CA LEU A 96 -33.67 3.95 1.50
C LEU A 96 -34.63 2.78 1.33
N LYS A 97 -35.19 2.25 2.43
CA LYS A 97 -36.16 1.14 2.38
C LYS A 97 -37.40 1.50 1.57
N THR A 98 -37.92 2.71 1.79
CA THR A 98 -39.09 3.24 1.08
C THR A 98 -38.81 3.42 -0.42
N PHE A 99 -37.65 3.96 -0.78
CA PHE A 99 -37.27 4.14 -2.18
C PHE A 99 -37.08 2.81 -2.90
N TYR A 100 -36.54 1.81 -2.21
CA TYR A 100 -36.45 0.46 -2.74
C TYR A 100 -37.84 -0.10 -3.07
N GLN A 101 -38.81 0.02 -2.17
CA GLN A 101 -40.18 -0.45 -2.38
C GLN A 101 -40.85 0.25 -3.57
N TRP A 102 -40.74 1.58 -3.69
CA TRP A 102 -41.31 2.32 -4.82
C TRP A 102 -40.72 1.86 -6.15
N THR A 103 -39.41 1.61 -6.16
CA THR A 103 -38.69 1.17 -7.35
C THR A 103 -39.07 -0.25 -7.74
N GLN A 104 -39.23 -1.13 -6.75
CA GLN A 104 -39.73 -2.50 -6.94
C GLN A 104 -41.15 -2.50 -7.52
N GLU A 105 -42.06 -1.70 -6.97
CA GLU A 105 -43.44 -1.57 -7.48
C GLU A 105 -43.47 -1.04 -8.92
N ALA A 106 -42.61 -0.06 -9.24
CA ALA A 106 -42.48 0.45 -10.60
C ALA A 106 -42.04 -0.64 -11.58
N ALA A 107 -41.04 -1.45 -11.23
CA ALA A 107 -40.58 -2.57 -12.07
C ALA A 107 -41.69 -3.64 -12.24
N LEU A 108 -42.41 -3.98 -11.17
CA LEU A 108 -43.53 -4.91 -11.20
C LEU A 108 -44.66 -4.42 -12.12
N SER A 109 -44.97 -3.12 -12.07
CA SER A 109 -46.08 -2.53 -12.84
C SER A 109 -45.94 -2.68 -14.36
N VAL A 110 -44.69 -2.70 -14.86
CA VAL A 110 -44.38 -2.77 -16.29
C VAL A 110 -44.00 -4.18 -16.76
N THR A 111 -43.85 -5.14 -15.84
CA THR A 111 -43.32 -6.49 -16.14
C THR A 111 -44.18 -7.25 -17.16
N ASN A 112 -45.49 -7.29 -16.97
CA ASN A 112 -46.38 -8.07 -17.85
C ASN A 112 -46.36 -7.55 -19.28
N GLN A 113 -46.31 -6.22 -19.45
CA GLN A 113 -46.24 -5.58 -20.78
C GLN A 113 -44.94 -5.92 -21.50
N ILE A 114 -43.82 -6.05 -20.78
CA ILE A 114 -42.53 -6.46 -21.34
C ILE A 114 -42.56 -7.93 -21.76
N ILE A 115 -43.16 -8.81 -20.94
CA ILE A 115 -43.20 -10.25 -21.20
C ILE A 115 -44.15 -10.58 -22.36
N GLU A 116 -45.33 -9.95 -22.43
CA GLU A 116 -46.38 -10.28 -23.41
C GLU A 116 -46.16 -9.69 -24.81
N SER A 117 -45.36 -8.62 -24.95
CA SER A 117 -45.15 -7.97 -26.25
C SER A 117 -44.04 -8.62 -27.08
N ASP A 118 -44.27 -8.91 -28.36
CA ASP A 118 -43.24 -9.45 -29.27
C ASP A 118 -42.25 -8.39 -29.82
N SER A 119 -42.39 -7.12 -29.42
CA SER A 119 -41.58 -6.00 -29.95
C SER A 119 -40.93 -5.17 -28.83
N ALA A 120 -39.99 -4.28 -29.19
CA ALA A 120 -39.37 -3.35 -28.25
C ALA A 120 -40.40 -2.37 -27.70
N VAL A 121 -40.63 -2.44 -26.38
CA VAL A 121 -41.62 -1.60 -25.67
C VAL A 121 -40.92 -0.54 -24.81
N PRO A 122 -41.45 0.70 -24.73
CA PRO A 122 -40.84 1.78 -23.95
C PRO A 122 -40.72 1.47 -22.45
N GLU A 123 -41.56 0.58 -21.93
CA GLU A 123 -41.56 0.04 -20.57
C GLU A 123 -40.21 -0.57 -20.14
N VAL A 124 -39.44 -1.12 -21.10
CA VAL A 124 -38.12 -1.69 -20.84
C VAL A 124 -37.19 -0.67 -20.18
N LYS A 125 -37.27 0.62 -20.55
CA LYS A 125 -36.41 1.67 -19.98
C LYS A 125 -36.72 1.94 -18.50
N VAL A 126 -37.99 1.84 -18.11
CA VAL A 126 -38.43 2.00 -16.71
C VAL A 126 -37.97 0.81 -15.91
N CYS A 127 -38.20 -0.41 -16.41
CA CYS A 127 -37.76 -1.63 -15.74
C CYS A 127 -36.24 -1.65 -15.54
N THR A 128 -35.47 -1.32 -16.58
CA THR A 128 -34.00 -1.23 -16.51
C THR A 128 -33.55 -0.22 -15.45
N ALA A 129 -34.07 1.01 -15.50
CA ALA A 129 -33.70 2.05 -14.52
C ALA A 129 -34.10 1.67 -13.09
N ALA A 130 -35.23 0.97 -12.92
CA ALA A 130 -35.67 0.48 -11.62
C ALA A 130 -34.72 -0.60 -11.06
N LEU A 131 -34.33 -1.57 -11.89
CA LEU A 131 -33.36 -2.60 -11.52
C LEU A 131 -31.99 -1.99 -11.16
N ASP A 132 -31.52 -1.02 -11.94
CA ASP A 132 -30.25 -0.31 -11.69
C ASP A 132 -30.29 0.46 -10.37
N LEU A 133 -31.39 1.16 -10.08
CA LEU A 133 -31.55 1.88 -8.82
C LEU A 133 -31.62 0.94 -7.62
N MET A 134 -32.34 -0.19 -7.74
CA MET A 134 -32.35 -1.23 -6.69
C MET A 134 -30.94 -1.78 -6.44
N LEU A 135 -30.18 -2.06 -7.51
CA LEU A 135 -28.79 -2.49 -7.42
C LEU A 135 -27.92 -1.43 -6.70
N GLN A 136 -28.07 -0.15 -7.07
CA GLN A 136 -27.32 0.93 -6.44
C GLN A 136 -27.67 1.08 -4.95
N ILE A 137 -28.94 0.89 -4.56
CA ILE A 137 -29.37 0.89 -3.15
C ILE A 137 -28.74 -0.29 -2.40
N LEU A 138 -28.68 -1.48 -2.99
CA LEU A 138 -28.05 -2.63 -2.35
C LEU A 138 -26.52 -2.52 -2.29
N ASN A 139 -25.90 -1.73 -3.18
CA ASN A 139 -24.48 -1.35 -3.10
C ASN A 139 -24.21 -0.18 -2.13
N TRP A 140 -25.21 0.24 -1.36
CA TRP A 140 -25.00 1.16 -0.26
C TRP A 140 -24.21 0.49 0.86
N ASP A 141 -23.20 1.19 1.39
CA ASP A 141 -22.41 0.71 2.52
C ASP A 141 -23.20 0.92 3.83
N PHE A 142 -24.03 -0.08 4.15
CA PHE A 142 -24.92 -0.15 5.31
C PHE A 142 -24.15 -0.23 6.62
N ARG A 143 -24.58 0.55 7.63
CA ARG A 143 -23.97 0.48 8.96
C ARG A 143 -24.77 -0.42 9.89
N SER A 144 -24.25 -1.61 10.16
CA SER A 144 -24.80 -2.48 11.20
C SER A 144 -24.62 -1.86 12.59
N ASN A 145 -25.67 -1.84 13.40
CA ASN A 145 -25.66 -1.38 14.80
C ASN A 145 -24.73 -2.20 15.73
N ASN A 146 -24.08 -3.26 15.22
CA ASN A 146 -23.17 -4.06 16.01
C ASN A 146 -21.76 -3.46 16.05
N SER A 147 -21.57 -2.66 17.09
CA SER A 147 -20.33 -2.40 17.80
C SER A 147 -19.35 -1.41 17.15
N ASP A 148 -19.22 -0.28 17.85
CA ASP A 148 -18.11 0.68 17.82
C ASP A 148 -16.72 0.06 18.11
N THR A 149 -16.55 -1.28 18.09
CA THR A 149 -15.28 -1.97 18.35
C THR A 149 -14.40 -2.23 17.12
N LYS A 150 -14.90 -2.02 15.89
CA LYS A 150 -14.04 -1.99 14.68
C LYS A 150 -13.50 -0.59 14.33
N LEU A 151 -13.79 0.42 15.16
CA LEU A 151 -13.27 1.79 14.99
C LEU A 151 -11.82 1.98 15.48
N ASN A 152 -11.14 0.93 15.98
CA ASN A 152 -9.79 1.04 16.55
C ASN A 152 -8.67 0.36 15.74
N VAL A 153 -8.89 -0.08 14.50
CA VAL A 153 -7.79 -0.62 13.67
C VAL A 153 -7.53 0.14 12.37
N ASN A 154 -8.40 1.02 11.86
CA ASN A 154 -8.09 1.74 10.60
C ASN A 154 -8.73 3.14 10.50
N VAL A 155 -8.44 4.02 11.45
CA VAL A 155 -8.87 5.44 11.41
C VAL A 155 -7.71 6.41 11.12
N PHE A 156 -6.47 5.91 11.01
CA PHE A 156 -5.28 6.74 10.71
C PHE A 156 -4.48 6.31 9.46
N SER A 157 -5.02 5.43 8.62
CA SER A 157 -4.40 5.04 7.34
C SER A 157 -5.10 5.70 6.14
N SER A 158 -5.25 7.03 6.18
CA SER A 158 -5.46 7.84 4.96
C SER A 158 -4.12 8.47 4.60
N GLY A 159 -3.24 7.69 3.97
CA GLY A 159 -1.89 8.15 3.62
C GLY A 159 -0.99 7.10 2.97
N VAL A 160 -1.35 5.82 3.03
CA VAL A 160 -0.76 4.81 2.14
C VAL A 160 -1.86 4.36 1.21
N ARG A 161 -2.02 5.09 0.08
CA ARG A 161 -2.34 4.35 -1.15
C ARG A 161 -1.18 3.37 -1.28
N GLN A 162 -1.44 2.10 -0.99
CA GLN A 162 -0.67 1.06 -1.66
C GLN A 162 -1.03 1.22 -3.13
N ASP A 163 -0.38 2.18 -3.81
CA ASP A 163 -0.09 2.07 -5.22
C ASP A 163 0.97 0.97 -5.31
N GLY A 164 0.50 -0.26 -5.13
CA GLY A 164 1.08 -1.48 -5.65
C GLY A 164 -0.06 -2.12 -6.40
N ASP A 165 0.15 -2.45 -7.67
CA ASP A 165 -0.77 -3.18 -8.55
C ASP A 165 -1.04 -4.58 -7.99
N SER A 166 -1.70 -4.68 -6.83
CA SER A 166 -2.40 -5.90 -6.46
C SER A 166 -3.58 -6.03 -7.41
N LEU A 167 -3.78 -7.19 -8.05
CA LEU A 167 -5.01 -7.47 -8.77
C LEU A 167 -6.15 -7.02 -7.86
N LYS A 168 -6.95 -6.10 -8.36
CA LYS A 168 -8.20 -5.68 -7.71
C LYS A 168 -8.96 -6.97 -7.43
N LYS A 169 -8.98 -7.43 -6.17
CA LYS A 169 -9.88 -8.51 -5.73
C LYS A 169 -11.22 -8.21 -6.37
N SER A 170 -11.75 -9.16 -7.14
CA SER A 170 -12.99 -8.96 -7.90
C SER A 170 -14.02 -8.36 -6.95
N GLU A 171 -14.46 -7.12 -7.23
CA GLU A 171 -15.21 -6.31 -6.27
C GLU A 171 -16.52 -7.03 -5.87
N CYS A 172 -16.50 -7.74 -4.75
CA CYS A 172 -17.67 -8.40 -4.17
C CYS A 172 -18.14 -7.60 -2.96
N HIS A 173 -19.14 -6.74 -3.17
CA HIS A 173 -19.76 -5.97 -2.10
C HIS A 173 -20.76 -6.83 -1.32
N VAL A 174 -20.48 -7.07 -0.03
CA VAL A 174 -21.37 -7.83 0.86
C VAL A 174 -22.48 -6.92 1.39
N VAL A 175 -23.74 -7.34 1.25
CA VAL A 175 -24.92 -6.53 1.57
C VAL A 175 -25.45 -6.88 2.96
N GLN A 176 -25.36 -5.94 3.91
CA GLN A 176 -25.74 -6.16 5.33
C GLN A 176 -26.77 -5.16 5.88
N PRO A 177 -27.99 -5.10 5.31
CA PRO A 177 -29.04 -4.23 5.80
C PRO A 177 -29.59 -4.69 7.17
N GLY A 178 -30.19 -3.76 7.92
CA GLY A 178 -30.82 -4.04 9.22
C GLY A 178 -32.01 -5.01 9.13
N SER A 179 -32.45 -5.56 10.26
CA SER A 179 -33.60 -6.49 10.36
C SER A 179 -34.92 -5.92 9.81
N GLU A 180 -35.04 -4.59 9.78
CA GLU A 180 -36.18 -3.90 9.17
C GLU A 180 -36.32 -4.16 7.67
N TRP A 181 -35.29 -4.64 6.96
CA TRP A 181 -35.35 -4.92 5.53
C TRP A 181 -35.86 -6.34 5.20
N ARG A 182 -36.11 -7.16 6.21
CA ARG A 182 -36.45 -8.59 6.04
C ARG A 182 -37.76 -8.80 5.27
N ASP A 183 -38.77 -8.00 5.58
CA ASP A 183 -40.08 -8.02 4.89
C ASP A 183 -39.94 -7.72 3.39
N VAL A 184 -39.04 -6.80 3.05
CA VAL A 184 -38.84 -6.33 1.67
C VAL A 184 -37.90 -7.22 0.86
N LEU A 185 -36.77 -7.66 1.42
CA LEU A 185 -35.74 -8.39 0.67
C LEU A 185 -35.91 -9.90 0.71
N VAL A 186 -36.46 -10.46 1.80
CA VAL A 186 -36.52 -11.91 2.02
C VAL A 186 -37.94 -12.44 1.85
N LEU A 187 -38.94 -11.82 2.49
CA LEU A 187 -40.30 -12.36 2.57
C LEU A 187 -41.25 -11.93 1.44
N SER A 188 -40.86 -10.94 0.63
CA SER A 188 -41.71 -10.33 -0.41
C SER A 188 -41.91 -11.18 -1.67
N GLY A 189 -41.19 -12.31 -1.80
CA GLY A 189 -41.17 -13.12 -3.02
C GLY A 189 -40.40 -12.46 -4.18
N HIS A 190 -39.70 -11.35 -3.92
CA HIS A 190 -39.03 -10.53 -4.94
C HIS A 190 -37.97 -11.32 -5.73
N VAL A 191 -37.17 -12.14 -5.06
CA VAL A 191 -36.17 -13.01 -5.71
C VAL A 191 -36.85 -13.94 -6.73
N GLY A 192 -37.97 -14.56 -6.35
CA GLY A 192 -38.73 -15.43 -7.24
C GLY A 192 -39.27 -14.71 -8.47
N TRP A 193 -39.77 -13.48 -8.29
CA TRP A 193 -40.19 -12.64 -9.41
C TRP A 193 -39.01 -12.29 -10.33
N LEU A 194 -37.87 -11.87 -9.78
CA LEU A 194 -36.71 -11.43 -10.55
C LEU A 194 -36.14 -12.58 -11.41
N LEU A 195 -36.03 -13.78 -10.82
CA LEU A 195 -35.63 -14.98 -11.54
C LEU A 195 -36.64 -15.34 -12.64
N SER A 196 -37.94 -15.22 -12.36
CA SER A 196 -39.00 -15.49 -13.34
C SER A 196 -39.00 -14.48 -14.50
N LEU A 197 -38.77 -13.19 -14.20
CA LEU A 197 -38.62 -12.13 -15.19
C LEU A 197 -37.44 -12.44 -16.11
N TYR A 198 -36.27 -12.76 -15.54
CA TYR A 198 -35.09 -13.09 -16.32
C TYR A 198 -35.29 -14.36 -17.16
N ALA A 199 -35.89 -15.41 -16.60
CA ALA A 199 -36.22 -16.63 -17.33
C ALA A 199 -37.18 -16.37 -18.51
N ALA A 200 -38.19 -15.52 -18.32
CA ALA A 200 -39.11 -15.13 -19.39
C ALA A 200 -38.38 -14.35 -20.50
N LEU A 201 -37.50 -13.41 -20.15
CA LEU A 201 -36.66 -12.69 -21.12
C LEU A 201 -35.74 -13.65 -21.89
N ARG A 202 -35.12 -14.61 -21.19
CA ARG A 202 -34.25 -15.63 -21.78
C ARG A 202 -34.96 -16.51 -22.80
N LEU A 203 -36.18 -16.98 -22.50
CA LEU A 203 -36.98 -17.77 -23.43
C LEU A 203 -37.40 -16.97 -24.66
N LYS A 204 -37.90 -15.74 -24.43
CA LYS A 204 -38.44 -14.85 -25.47
C LYS A 204 -37.41 -14.55 -26.56
N PHE A 205 -36.17 -14.24 -26.16
CA PHE A 205 -35.17 -13.76 -27.10
C PHE A 205 -34.09 -14.79 -27.45
N SER A 206 -34.24 -16.05 -27.02
CA SER A 206 -33.30 -17.16 -27.29
C SER A 206 -32.88 -17.35 -28.76
N ARG A 207 -33.62 -16.79 -29.73
CA ARG A 207 -33.36 -16.86 -31.18
C ARG A 207 -32.67 -15.63 -31.77
N GLU A 208 -32.61 -14.51 -31.04
CA GLU A 208 -31.99 -13.26 -31.47
C GLU A 208 -30.65 -13.13 -30.76
N GLY A 209 -29.53 -13.43 -31.42
CA GLY A 209 -28.21 -13.61 -30.80
C GLY A 209 -27.64 -12.46 -29.93
N TYR A 210 -28.35 -11.33 -29.77
CA TYR A 210 -27.92 -10.13 -29.03
C TYR A 210 -28.70 -9.86 -27.74
N TRP A 211 -29.60 -10.75 -27.32
CA TRP A 211 -30.50 -10.47 -26.20
C TRP A 211 -29.85 -10.51 -24.82
N ILE A 212 -28.81 -11.34 -24.67
CA ILE A 212 -28.12 -11.57 -23.40
C ILE A 212 -27.56 -10.24 -22.86
N ASP A 213 -27.12 -9.36 -23.76
CA ASP A 213 -26.52 -8.07 -23.42
C ASP A 213 -27.49 -6.89 -23.55
N CYS A 214 -28.79 -7.16 -23.65
CA CYS A 214 -29.78 -6.09 -23.59
C CYS A 214 -29.80 -5.46 -22.17
N PRO A 215 -30.03 -4.14 -22.05
CA PRO A 215 -29.90 -3.44 -20.77
C PRO A 215 -30.71 -4.06 -19.62
N VAL A 216 -31.97 -4.44 -19.87
CA VAL A 216 -32.82 -5.05 -18.84
C VAL A 216 -32.32 -6.42 -18.38
N ALA A 217 -31.74 -7.22 -19.27
CA ALA A 217 -31.17 -8.52 -18.92
C ALA A 217 -29.88 -8.35 -18.10
N VAL A 218 -29.02 -7.39 -18.47
CA VAL A 218 -27.80 -7.05 -17.73
C VAL A 218 -28.15 -6.54 -16.32
N SER A 219 -29.08 -5.60 -16.20
CA SER A 219 -29.51 -5.06 -14.90
C SER A 219 -30.15 -6.15 -14.04
N ALA A 220 -30.95 -7.04 -14.63
CA ALA A 220 -31.54 -8.18 -13.92
C ALA A 220 -30.46 -9.14 -13.39
N ARG A 221 -29.48 -9.54 -14.22
CA ARG A 221 -28.38 -10.42 -13.78
C ARG A 221 -27.54 -9.79 -12.67
N LYS A 222 -27.15 -8.52 -12.82
CA LYS A 222 -26.39 -7.80 -11.78
C LYS A 222 -27.14 -7.74 -10.46
N LEU A 223 -28.46 -7.50 -10.49
CA LEU A 223 -29.27 -7.51 -9.29
C LEU A 223 -29.38 -8.91 -8.67
N VAL A 224 -29.53 -9.97 -9.49
CA VAL A 224 -29.48 -11.38 -9.03
C VAL A 224 -28.15 -11.69 -8.34
N VAL A 225 -27.02 -11.29 -8.94
CA VAL A 225 -25.68 -11.45 -8.34
C VAL A 225 -25.59 -10.71 -7.00
N GLN A 226 -26.10 -9.48 -6.91
CA GLN A 226 -26.10 -8.72 -5.66
C GLN A 226 -26.93 -9.38 -4.56
N PHE A 227 -28.05 -10.03 -4.90
CA PHE A 227 -28.84 -10.79 -3.93
C PHE A 227 -28.10 -12.01 -3.36
N CYS A 228 -27.09 -12.52 -4.07
CA CYS A 228 -26.25 -13.61 -3.60
C CYS A 228 -25.32 -13.19 -2.46
N SER A 229 -25.00 -11.89 -2.33
CA SER A 229 -24.14 -11.36 -1.26
C SER A 229 -24.92 -10.82 -0.04
N LEU A 230 -26.24 -11.04 0.01
CA LEU A 230 -27.10 -10.62 1.12
C LEU A 230 -26.81 -11.47 2.36
N THR A 231 -26.44 -10.82 3.47
CA THR A 231 -26.16 -11.49 4.74
C THR A 231 -26.37 -10.57 5.94
N GLY A 232 -26.09 -11.03 7.16
CA GLY A 232 -26.19 -10.23 8.38
C GLY A 232 -27.58 -10.20 9.02
N PRO A 233 -27.96 -9.13 9.73
CA PRO A 233 -29.10 -9.12 10.67
C PRO A 233 -30.48 -9.15 9.97
N VAL A 234 -30.52 -9.06 8.65
CA VAL A 234 -31.72 -9.31 7.84
C VAL A 234 -32.23 -10.74 7.99
N PHE A 235 -31.31 -11.69 8.19
CA PHE A 235 -31.61 -13.04 8.65
C PHE A 235 -31.45 -13.06 10.18
N LEU A 236 -32.51 -13.41 10.93
CA LEU A 236 -32.38 -13.50 12.38
C LEU A 236 -31.34 -14.56 12.76
N SER A 237 -30.73 -14.43 13.94
CA SER A 237 -29.65 -15.32 14.40
C SER A 237 -30.00 -16.82 14.36
N ASP A 238 -31.29 -17.16 14.45
CA ASP A 238 -31.79 -18.54 14.44
C ASP A 238 -32.25 -19.02 13.04
N ASP A 239 -32.23 -18.15 12.03
CA ASP A 239 -32.80 -18.36 10.69
C ASP A 239 -31.76 -18.80 9.63
N ARG A 240 -30.71 -19.56 10.02
CA ARG A 240 -29.71 -20.09 9.06
C ARG A 240 -30.34 -20.84 7.88
N LYS A 241 -31.42 -21.59 8.13
CA LYS A 241 -32.18 -22.31 7.11
C LYS A 241 -32.86 -21.40 6.09
N MET A 242 -33.34 -20.22 6.49
CA MET A 242 -33.93 -19.27 5.54
C MET A 242 -32.86 -18.66 4.64
N HIS A 243 -31.68 -18.35 5.20
CA HIS A 243 -30.55 -17.88 4.40
C HIS A 243 -30.12 -18.94 3.37
N GLU A 244 -30.02 -20.20 3.80
CA GLU A 244 -29.73 -21.34 2.91
C GLU A 244 -30.79 -21.48 1.80
N GLN A 245 -32.08 -21.39 2.14
CA GLN A 245 -33.17 -21.43 1.15
C GLN A 245 -33.12 -20.27 0.15
N HIS A 246 -32.80 -19.05 0.61
CA HIS A 246 -32.62 -17.87 -0.24
C HIS A 246 -31.50 -18.08 -1.25
N LEU A 247 -30.34 -18.56 -0.79
CA LEU A 247 -29.20 -18.85 -1.67
C LEU A 247 -29.48 -20.00 -2.63
N LEU A 248 -30.17 -21.05 -2.17
CA LEU A 248 -30.58 -22.18 -3.00
C LEU A 248 -31.54 -21.75 -4.11
N GLN A 249 -32.50 -20.86 -3.82
CA GLN A 249 -33.40 -20.31 -4.82
C GLN A 249 -32.62 -19.52 -5.89
N LEU A 250 -31.67 -18.65 -5.49
CA LEU A 250 -30.81 -17.92 -6.42
C LEU A 250 -29.96 -18.85 -7.27
N LEU A 251 -29.26 -19.80 -6.63
CA LEU A 251 -28.42 -20.78 -7.32
C LEU A 251 -29.21 -21.60 -8.34
N SER A 252 -30.47 -21.94 -8.05
CA SER A 252 -31.34 -22.69 -8.98
C SER A 252 -31.61 -21.94 -10.29
N GLY A 253 -31.64 -20.61 -10.27
CA GLY A 253 -31.81 -19.79 -11.48
C GLY A 253 -30.49 -19.46 -12.19
N ILE A 254 -29.38 -19.46 -11.45
CA ILE A 254 -28.04 -19.13 -11.95
C ILE A 254 -27.34 -20.35 -12.54
N ILE A 255 -27.65 -21.55 -12.08
CA ILE A 255 -26.96 -22.78 -12.52
C ILE A 255 -27.08 -22.98 -14.04
N GLU A 256 -28.18 -22.56 -14.67
CA GLU A 256 -28.36 -22.62 -16.13
C GLU A 256 -27.42 -21.69 -16.92
N TRP A 257 -26.72 -20.78 -16.25
CA TRP A 257 -25.76 -19.86 -16.87
C TRP A 257 -24.39 -20.53 -17.04
N VAL A 258 -24.09 -21.54 -16.22
CA VAL A 258 -22.76 -22.13 -16.08
C VAL A 258 -22.72 -23.66 -16.21
N ASP A 259 -23.86 -24.36 -16.13
CA ASP A 259 -23.97 -25.84 -16.18
C ASP A 259 -24.66 -26.34 -17.49
N PRO A 260 -24.14 -27.39 -18.15
CA PRO A 260 -22.84 -28.01 -17.94
C PRO A 260 -21.71 -27.13 -18.49
N PRO A 261 -20.58 -26.96 -17.77
CA PRO A 261 -19.54 -26.01 -18.15
C PRO A 261 -19.03 -26.21 -19.57
N ASP A 262 -18.70 -27.44 -19.96
CA ASP A 262 -18.14 -27.74 -21.28
C ASP A 262 -19.06 -27.34 -22.45
N ALA A 263 -20.38 -27.45 -22.27
CA ALA A 263 -21.34 -27.03 -23.29
C ALA A 263 -21.48 -25.50 -23.36
N VAL A 264 -21.44 -24.82 -22.21
CA VAL A 264 -21.51 -23.35 -22.14
C VAL A 264 -20.25 -22.74 -22.77
N LEU A 265 -19.07 -23.24 -22.43
CA LEU A 265 -17.80 -22.74 -22.99
C LEU A 265 -17.74 -22.97 -24.51
N LYS A 266 -18.12 -24.15 -25.01
CA LYS A 266 -18.23 -24.40 -26.45
C LYS A 266 -19.22 -23.45 -27.13
N ALA A 267 -20.31 -23.06 -26.47
CA ALA A 267 -21.25 -22.10 -27.05
C ALA A 267 -20.61 -20.70 -27.16
N ILE A 268 -19.82 -20.29 -26.16
CA ILE A 268 -19.08 -19.02 -26.18
C ILE A 268 -18.04 -19.02 -27.30
N GLU A 269 -17.27 -20.10 -27.44
CA GLU A 269 -16.31 -20.27 -28.56
C GLU A 269 -16.99 -20.22 -29.94
N ASN A 270 -18.25 -20.66 -30.02
CA ASN A 270 -19.08 -20.58 -31.22
C ASN A 270 -19.79 -19.22 -31.39
N GLY A 271 -19.46 -18.21 -30.60
CA GLY A 271 -19.94 -16.82 -30.73
C GLY A 271 -21.12 -16.43 -29.83
N LYS A 272 -21.47 -17.23 -28.81
CA LYS A 272 -22.40 -16.80 -27.75
C LYS A 272 -21.71 -15.78 -26.83
N SER A 273 -22.46 -14.80 -26.32
CA SER A 273 -21.97 -13.87 -25.29
C SER A 273 -21.50 -14.59 -24.03
N ASP A 274 -20.38 -14.14 -23.47
CA ASP A 274 -19.74 -14.64 -22.24
C ASP A 274 -20.36 -14.07 -20.95
N SER A 275 -21.25 -13.08 -21.05
CA SER A 275 -21.67 -12.29 -19.90
C SER A 275 -22.48 -13.10 -18.87
N GLU A 276 -23.28 -14.08 -19.30
CA GLU A 276 -23.95 -15.03 -18.39
C GLU A 276 -22.95 -15.87 -17.59
N MET A 277 -21.88 -16.33 -18.24
CA MET A 277 -20.83 -17.12 -17.59
C MET A 277 -20.11 -16.27 -16.54
N LEU A 278 -19.71 -15.04 -16.89
CA LEU A 278 -19.03 -14.13 -15.98
C LEU A 278 -19.92 -13.75 -14.78
N ASP A 279 -21.18 -13.41 -15.01
CA ASP A 279 -22.13 -13.12 -13.94
C ASP A 279 -22.40 -14.35 -13.06
N GLY A 280 -22.41 -15.55 -13.64
CA GLY A 280 -22.49 -16.82 -12.90
C GLY A 280 -21.28 -17.04 -11.99
N CYS A 281 -20.06 -16.78 -12.48
CA CYS A 281 -18.84 -16.81 -11.66
C CYS A 281 -18.90 -15.80 -10.51
N ARG A 282 -19.33 -14.56 -10.78
CA ARG A 282 -19.49 -13.50 -9.76
C ARG A 282 -20.55 -13.86 -8.72
N ALA A 283 -21.63 -14.54 -9.12
CA ALA A 283 -22.62 -15.06 -8.19
C ALA A 283 -22.03 -16.12 -7.26
N LEU A 284 -21.24 -17.08 -7.78
CA LEU A 284 -20.56 -18.07 -6.95
C LEU A 284 -19.62 -17.42 -5.93
N LEU A 285 -18.86 -16.39 -6.35
CA LEU A 285 -18.03 -15.57 -5.46
C LEU A 285 -18.87 -14.90 -4.36
N ALA A 286 -19.99 -14.30 -4.72
CA ALA A 286 -20.89 -13.66 -3.77
C ALA A 286 -21.44 -14.65 -2.73
N ILE A 287 -21.88 -15.85 -3.17
CA ILE A 287 -22.35 -16.92 -2.29
C ILE A 287 -21.22 -17.41 -1.38
N ALA A 288 -20.00 -17.59 -1.91
CA ALA A 288 -18.85 -18.04 -1.14
C ALA A 288 -18.48 -17.07 0.00
N ASN A 289 -18.60 -15.76 -0.22
CA ASN A 289 -18.31 -14.74 0.80
C ASN A 289 -19.31 -14.71 1.97
N VAL A 290 -20.50 -15.30 1.81
CA VAL A 290 -21.57 -15.28 2.82
C VAL A 290 -21.88 -16.65 3.43
N THR A 291 -21.18 -17.71 3.01
CA THR A 291 -21.42 -19.08 3.45
C THR A 291 -20.20 -19.71 4.11
N THR A 292 -20.43 -20.76 4.90
CA THR A 292 -19.33 -21.64 5.33
C THR A 292 -19.01 -22.65 4.22
N PRO A 293 -17.80 -23.22 4.16
CA PRO A 293 -17.45 -24.20 3.13
C PRO A 293 -18.40 -25.41 3.06
N HIS A 294 -18.94 -25.85 4.20
CA HIS A 294 -19.93 -26.92 4.25
C HIS A 294 -21.29 -26.51 3.69
N ASP A 295 -21.77 -25.31 4.04
CA ASP A 295 -23.05 -24.81 3.50
C ASP A 295 -22.92 -24.58 2.00
N PHE A 296 -21.81 -23.98 1.55
CA PHE A 296 -21.52 -23.76 0.15
C PHE A 296 -21.61 -25.05 -0.66
N ASP A 297 -20.93 -26.12 -0.23
CA ASP A 297 -20.97 -27.42 -0.90
C ASP A 297 -22.36 -28.07 -0.90
N GLY A 298 -23.10 -27.90 0.20
CA GLY A 298 -24.44 -28.44 0.41
C GLY A 298 -25.51 -27.85 -0.52
N LEU A 299 -25.36 -26.59 -0.95
CA LEU A 299 -26.35 -25.90 -1.79
C LEU A 299 -26.69 -26.69 -3.05
N LEU A 300 -25.70 -27.10 -3.86
CA LEU A 300 -25.95 -27.82 -5.11
C LEU A 300 -26.33 -29.29 -4.90
N LYS A 301 -25.87 -29.94 -3.80
CA LYS A 301 -26.23 -31.33 -3.45
C LYS A 301 -27.75 -31.52 -3.28
N SER A 302 -28.47 -30.46 -2.94
CA SER A 302 -29.92 -30.46 -2.82
C SER A 302 -30.64 -30.60 -4.17
N MET A 303 -30.00 -30.19 -5.27
CA MET A 303 -30.57 -30.14 -6.63
C MET A 303 -29.93 -31.13 -7.60
N ARG A 304 -28.66 -31.49 -7.35
CA ARG A 304 -27.81 -32.29 -8.24
C ARG A 304 -27.06 -33.37 -7.44
N PRO A 305 -26.53 -34.41 -8.11
CA PRO A 305 -25.76 -35.46 -7.43
C PRO A 305 -24.36 -34.99 -6.96
N MET A 306 -23.91 -33.81 -7.39
CA MET A 306 -22.60 -33.25 -7.05
C MET A 306 -22.75 -31.99 -6.19
N GLY A 307 -21.76 -31.73 -5.33
CA GLY A 307 -21.71 -30.52 -4.52
C GLY A 307 -21.12 -29.33 -5.24
N THR A 308 -21.34 -28.14 -4.68
CA THR A 308 -20.93 -26.87 -5.29
C THR A 308 -19.40 -26.75 -5.39
N LEU A 309 -18.64 -27.35 -4.48
CA LEU A 309 -17.16 -27.35 -4.56
C LEU A 309 -16.65 -28.21 -5.71
N THR A 310 -17.27 -29.37 -5.93
CA THR A 310 -16.96 -30.23 -7.08
C THR A 310 -17.32 -29.53 -8.39
N PHE A 311 -18.47 -28.85 -8.44
CA PHE A 311 -18.87 -28.05 -9.58
C PHE A 311 -17.90 -26.89 -9.85
N LEU A 312 -17.49 -26.17 -8.80
CA LEU A 312 -16.51 -25.08 -8.89
C LEU A 312 -15.16 -25.57 -9.46
N SER A 313 -14.71 -26.75 -9.03
CA SER A 313 -13.50 -27.42 -9.57
C SER A 313 -13.63 -27.76 -11.05
N MET A 314 -14.79 -28.31 -11.47
CA MET A 314 -15.07 -28.60 -12.88
C MET A 314 -15.11 -27.34 -13.73
N LEU A 315 -15.81 -26.29 -13.27
CA LEU A 315 -15.93 -25.01 -13.96
C LEU A 315 -14.57 -24.36 -14.15
N MET A 316 -13.77 -24.27 -13.09
CA MET A 316 -12.40 -23.74 -13.15
C MET A 316 -11.53 -24.54 -14.13
N SER A 317 -11.65 -25.87 -14.13
CA SER A 317 -10.89 -26.72 -15.04
C SER A 317 -11.23 -26.46 -16.51
N GLU A 318 -12.50 -26.26 -16.85
CA GLU A 318 -12.90 -25.91 -18.22
C GLU A 318 -12.44 -24.50 -18.62
N VAL A 319 -12.50 -23.51 -17.72
CA VAL A 319 -11.98 -22.15 -17.99
C VAL A 319 -10.47 -22.18 -18.24
N ILE A 320 -9.71 -22.95 -17.44
CA ILE A 320 -8.28 -23.14 -17.66
C ILE A 320 -8.01 -23.79 -19.04
N LYS A 321 -8.81 -24.79 -19.46
CA LYS A 321 -8.64 -25.41 -20.79
C LYS A 321 -8.78 -24.41 -21.92
N VAL A 322 -9.74 -23.50 -21.84
CA VAL A 322 -9.92 -22.46 -22.86
C VAL A 322 -8.70 -21.53 -22.90
N LEU A 323 -8.21 -21.09 -21.74
CA LEU A 323 -6.99 -20.29 -21.63
C LEU A 323 -5.77 -20.97 -22.28
N MET A 324 -5.65 -22.30 -22.15
CA MET A 324 -4.58 -23.07 -22.80
C MET A 324 -4.67 -23.09 -24.32
N THR A 325 -5.85 -22.88 -24.90
CA THR A 325 -6.10 -22.94 -26.35
C THR A 325 -6.12 -21.56 -27.02
N SER A 326 -6.45 -20.51 -26.26
CA SER A 326 -6.46 -19.13 -26.73
C SER A 326 -5.04 -18.54 -26.66
N ASN A 327 -4.26 -18.68 -27.73
CA ASN A 327 -2.92 -18.08 -27.85
C ASN A 327 -2.94 -16.55 -28.11
N THR A 328 -3.86 -15.81 -27.49
CA THR A 328 -3.98 -14.36 -27.67
C THR A 328 -3.45 -13.63 -26.44
N GLU A 329 -2.54 -12.68 -26.63
CA GLU A 329 -2.03 -11.76 -25.60
C GLU A 329 -3.09 -10.78 -25.07
N GLU A 330 -4.28 -10.71 -25.69
CA GLU A 330 -5.38 -9.88 -25.24
C GLU A 330 -6.12 -10.52 -24.04
N GLU A 331 -6.45 -9.70 -23.04
CA GLU A 331 -7.32 -10.09 -21.92
C GLU A 331 -8.70 -10.54 -22.45
N THR A 332 -8.88 -11.84 -22.59
CA THR A 332 -10.17 -12.44 -22.96
C THR A 332 -11.04 -12.63 -21.72
N TRP A 333 -12.34 -12.88 -21.94
CA TRP A 333 -13.30 -13.21 -20.86
C TRP A 333 -12.83 -14.37 -19.96
N SER A 334 -12.01 -15.29 -20.46
CA SER A 334 -11.52 -16.43 -19.68
C SER A 334 -10.46 -16.03 -18.64
N TRP A 335 -9.74 -14.92 -18.84
CA TRP A 335 -8.85 -14.34 -17.81
C TRP A 335 -9.68 -13.82 -16.64
N GLU A 336 -10.71 -13.01 -16.93
CA GLU A 336 -11.63 -12.50 -15.90
C GLU A 336 -12.35 -13.63 -15.17
N ALA A 337 -12.86 -14.63 -15.91
CA ALA A 337 -13.52 -15.79 -15.30
C ALA A 337 -12.57 -16.57 -14.37
N ARG A 338 -11.31 -16.78 -14.77
CA ARG A 338 -10.30 -17.46 -13.94
C ARG A 338 -10.07 -16.69 -12.64
N ASP A 339 -9.93 -15.38 -12.71
CA ASP A 339 -9.59 -14.56 -11.54
C ASP A 339 -10.76 -14.49 -10.54
N VAL A 340 -12.00 -14.33 -11.04
CA VAL A 340 -13.22 -14.40 -10.20
C VAL A 340 -13.36 -15.78 -9.52
N LEU A 341 -13.06 -16.87 -10.24
CA LEU A 341 -13.11 -18.22 -9.68
C LEU A 341 -11.98 -18.47 -8.67
N LEU A 342 -10.79 -17.89 -8.87
CA LEU A 342 -9.72 -17.94 -7.88
C LEU A 342 -10.08 -17.14 -6.63
N ASP A 343 -10.67 -15.96 -6.77
CA ASP A 343 -11.21 -15.20 -5.66
C ASP A 343 -12.27 -16.00 -4.90
N THR A 344 -13.08 -16.80 -5.62
CA THR A 344 -14.09 -17.68 -5.01
C THR A 344 -13.42 -18.76 -4.15
N TRP A 345 -12.38 -19.43 -4.66
CA TRP A 345 -11.58 -20.37 -3.86
C TRP A 345 -10.92 -19.69 -2.68
N THR A 346 -10.33 -18.51 -2.87
CA THR A 346 -9.68 -17.73 -1.80
C THR A 346 -10.65 -17.33 -0.70
N ALA A 347 -11.88 -16.91 -1.03
CA ALA A 347 -12.93 -16.59 -0.07
C ALA A 347 -13.31 -17.81 0.80
N ILE A 348 -13.34 -19.00 0.21
CA ILE A 348 -13.65 -20.27 0.91
C ILE A 348 -12.47 -20.71 1.79
N LEU A 349 -11.24 -20.57 1.32
CA LEU A 349 -10.05 -21.19 1.93
C LEU A 349 -9.32 -20.29 2.94
N THR A 350 -9.38 -18.96 2.80
CA THR A 350 -8.69 -18.04 3.71
C THR A 350 -9.15 -18.16 5.18
N PRO A 351 -10.47 -18.28 5.47
CA PRO A 351 -10.94 -18.50 6.84
C PRO A 351 -10.42 -19.82 7.45
N ILE A 352 -10.25 -20.85 6.61
CA ILE A 352 -9.78 -22.18 7.03
C ILE A 352 -8.30 -22.13 7.44
N ASN A 353 -7.48 -21.35 6.73
CA ASN A 353 -6.05 -21.23 7.01
C ASN A 353 -5.75 -20.35 8.24
N THR A 354 -6.66 -19.46 8.62
CA THR A 354 -6.46 -18.47 9.71
C THR A 354 -7.13 -18.86 11.04
N MET A 355 -8.17 -19.70 11.03
CA MET A 355 -8.91 -20.11 12.24
C MET A 355 -8.56 -21.56 12.65
N ASN A 356 -8.54 -21.82 13.97
CA ASN A 356 -8.25 -23.13 14.56
C ASN A 356 -9.08 -24.28 13.95
N VAL A 357 -8.40 -25.25 13.33
CA VAL A 357 -8.59 -26.72 13.17
C VAL A 357 -10.00 -27.33 12.90
N ASN A 358 -11.11 -26.64 13.13
CA ASN A 358 -12.46 -27.23 13.10
C ASN A 358 -13.34 -26.80 11.92
N ALA A 359 -12.81 -26.06 10.94
CA ALA A 359 -13.52 -25.78 9.68
C ALA A 359 -12.79 -26.45 8.51
N LEU A 360 -12.78 -27.78 8.49
CA LEU A 360 -12.23 -28.55 7.36
C LEU A 360 -13.18 -28.44 6.16
N LEU A 361 -12.63 -28.50 4.95
CA LEU A 361 -13.44 -28.75 3.76
C LEU A 361 -14.16 -30.10 3.89
N PRO A 362 -15.37 -30.26 3.31
CA PRO A 362 -15.97 -31.59 3.18
C PRO A 362 -15.08 -32.53 2.35
N PRO A 363 -15.16 -33.86 2.54
CA PRO A 363 -14.31 -34.83 1.83
C PRO A 363 -14.33 -34.70 0.30
N ASP A 364 -15.52 -34.44 -0.26
CA ASP A 364 -15.69 -34.21 -1.69
C ASP A 364 -14.97 -32.92 -2.14
N GLY A 365 -14.95 -31.90 -1.28
CA GLY A 365 -14.24 -30.65 -1.49
C GLY A 365 -12.72 -30.81 -1.45
N ILE A 366 -12.19 -31.61 -0.52
CA ILE A 366 -10.76 -31.95 -0.46
C ILE A 366 -10.34 -32.67 -1.76
N THR A 367 -11.15 -33.64 -2.20
CA THR A 367 -10.90 -34.38 -3.44
C THR A 367 -10.99 -33.46 -4.67
N ALA A 368 -11.95 -32.54 -4.69
CA ALA A 368 -12.11 -31.56 -5.77
C ALA A 368 -10.93 -30.58 -5.84
N ALA A 369 -10.41 -30.12 -4.70
CA ALA A 369 -9.23 -29.27 -4.62
C ALA A 369 -7.96 -30.00 -5.09
N ALA A 370 -7.78 -31.27 -4.69
CA ALA A 370 -6.64 -32.09 -5.12
C ALA A 370 -6.62 -32.30 -6.63
N ASN A 371 -7.78 -32.65 -7.22
CA ASN A 371 -7.91 -32.84 -8.66
C ASN A 371 -7.68 -31.54 -9.44
N LEU A 372 -8.26 -30.43 -8.95
CA LEU A 372 -8.07 -29.12 -9.56
C LEU A 372 -6.60 -28.69 -9.54
N PHE A 373 -5.94 -28.81 -8.38
CA PHE A 373 -4.54 -28.44 -8.27
C PHE A 373 -3.65 -29.31 -9.16
N SER A 374 -3.92 -30.62 -9.26
CA SER A 374 -3.19 -31.48 -10.18
C SER A 374 -3.35 -31.05 -11.63
N PHE A 375 -4.56 -30.62 -12.02
CA PHE A 375 -4.83 -30.11 -13.36
C PHE A 375 -4.15 -28.75 -13.62
N ILE A 376 -4.15 -27.85 -12.63
CA ILE A 376 -3.44 -26.56 -12.68
C ILE A 376 -1.94 -26.78 -12.90
N VAL A 377 -1.31 -27.65 -12.10
CA VAL A 377 0.13 -27.96 -12.25
C VAL A 377 0.42 -28.51 -13.64
N GLU A 378 -0.40 -29.42 -14.16
CA GLU A 378 -0.21 -29.94 -15.51
C GLU A 378 -0.34 -28.85 -16.58
N CYS A 379 -1.29 -27.93 -16.44
CA CYS A 379 -1.48 -26.82 -17.38
C CYS A 379 -0.33 -25.81 -17.32
N GLU A 380 0.09 -25.39 -16.13
CA GLU A 380 1.20 -24.45 -15.94
C GLU A 380 2.52 -25.00 -16.50
N LEU A 381 2.79 -26.30 -16.36
CA LEU A 381 3.97 -26.93 -16.96
C LEU A 381 3.88 -27.04 -18.49
N ARG A 382 2.69 -27.30 -19.03
CA ARG A 382 2.45 -27.27 -20.48
C ARG A 382 2.60 -25.86 -21.05
N LEU A 383 2.13 -24.83 -20.34
CA LEU A 383 2.36 -23.43 -20.73
C LEU A 383 3.85 -23.11 -20.73
N ALA A 384 4.53 -23.40 -19.62
CA ALA A 384 5.97 -23.13 -19.48
C ALA A 384 6.80 -23.78 -20.59
N SER A 385 6.48 -25.03 -20.96
CA SER A 385 7.15 -25.70 -22.09
C SER A 385 6.77 -25.11 -23.45
N ALA A 386 5.50 -24.75 -23.68
CA ALA A 386 5.05 -24.15 -24.94
C ALA A 386 5.63 -22.74 -25.17
N THR A 387 5.82 -21.96 -24.11
CA THR A 387 6.37 -20.60 -24.16
C THR A 387 7.89 -20.55 -23.97
N ALA A 388 8.56 -21.70 -23.91
CA ALA A 388 9.98 -21.77 -23.54
C ALA A 388 10.92 -21.04 -24.52
N PHE A 389 10.46 -20.80 -25.74
CA PHE A 389 11.19 -20.11 -26.81
C PHE A 389 10.61 -18.74 -27.16
N ASN A 390 9.64 -18.24 -26.40
CA ASN A 390 9.05 -16.92 -26.64
C ASN A 390 9.97 -15.84 -26.06
N ASP A 391 10.48 -14.97 -26.93
CA ASP A 391 11.53 -13.98 -26.64
C ASP A 391 10.94 -12.55 -26.58
N GLU A 392 9.74 -12.40 -26.00
CA GLU A 392 9.06 -11.09 -25.92
C GLU A 392 9.66 -10.22 -24.82
N GLY A 393 10.73 -9.53 -25.20
CA GLY A 393 11.50 -8.62 -24.36
C GLY A 393 10.89 -7.24 -24.25
N ASP A 394 9.87 -7.07 -23.40
CA ASP A 394 9.51 -5.75 -22.85
C ASP A 394 9.73 -5.70 -21.33
N SER A 395 10.84 -5.06 -20.93
CA SER A 395 11.31 -4.89 -19.56
C SER A 395 10.27 -4.26 -18.61
N ASP A 396 9.44 -3.35 -19.11
CA ASP A 396 8.44 -2.64 -18.29
C ASP A 396 7.15 -3.46 -18.10
N TYR A 397 6.90 -4.47 -18.94
CA TYR A 397 5.78 -5.42 -18.79
C TYR A 397 6.09 -6.50 -17.74
N LEU A 398 7.38 -6.80 -17.52
CA LEU A 398 7.83 -7.87 -16.62
C LEU A 398 7.47 -7.63 -15.14
N HIS A 399 7.58 -6.41 -14.60
CA HIS A 399 7.37 -6.19 -13.16
C HIS A 399 5.87 -6.28 -12.76
N ALA A 400 4.98 -5.72 -13.56
CA ALA A 400 3.52 -5.87 -13.35
C ALA A 400 3.10 -7.33 -13.55
N SER A 401 3.67 -8.01 -14.54
CA SER A 401 3.44 -9.44 -14.79
C SER A 401 3.95 -10.34 -13.66
N VAL A 402 5.08 -10.01 -13.01
CA VAL A 402 5.64 -10.79 -11.90
C VAL A 402 4.77 -10.68 -10.65
N SER A 403 4.29 -9.47 -10.32
CA SER A 403 3.36 -9.27 -9.19
C SER A 403 2.05 -10.03 -9.40
N ALA A 404 1.46 -9.91 -10.59
CA ALA A 404 0.24 -10.64 -10.96
C ALA A 404 0.44 -12.17 -10.93
N MET A 405 1.62 -12.65 -11.33
CA MET A 405 1.96 -14.07 -11.25
C MET A 405 2.09 -14.54 -9.79
N ASP A 406 2.74 -13.77 -8.92
CA ASP A 406 2.92 -14.12 -7.49
C ASP A 406 1.57 -14.22 -6.76
N GLU A 407 0.64 -13.29 -7.02
CA GLU A 407 -0.72 -13.34 -6.47
C GLU A 407 -1.52 -14.56 -6.97
N ARG A 408 -1.40 -14.89 -8.26
CA ARG A 408 -2.03 -16.09 -8.85
C ARG A 408 -1.49 -17.36 -8.20
N LEU A 409 -0.16 -17.49 -8.08
CA LEU A 409 0.49 -18.63 -7.45
C LEU A 409 0.14 -18.74 -5.97
N SER A 410 -0.02 -17.61 -5.27
CA SER A 410 -0.52 -17.57 -3.90
C SER A 410 -1.94 -18.13 -3.78
N CYS A 411 -2.84 -17.82 -4.73
CA CYS A 411 -4.18 -18.42 -4.78
C CYS A 411 -4.13 -19.94 -5.05
N TYR A 412 -3.29 -20.39 -5.99
CA TYR A 412 -3.09 -21.82 -6.25
C TYR A 412 -2.54 -22.56 -5.02
N ALA A 413 -1.67 -21.92 -4.24
CA ALA A 413 -1.15 -22.48 -3.01
C ALA A 413 -2.24 -22.71 -1.96
N LEU A 414 -3.26 -21.83 -1.86
CA LEU A 414 -4.41 -22.07 -0.98
C LEU A 414 -5.15 -23.35 -1.38
N ILE A 415 -5.41 -23.55 -2.68
CA ILE A 415 -6.07 -24.74 -3.22
C ILE A 415 -5.22 -26.00 -2.96
N ALA A 416 -3.90 -25.90 -3.12
CA ALA A 416 -2.99 -27.00 -2.84
C ALA A 416 -3.02 -27.40 -1.36
N ARG A 417 -3.00 -26.41 -0.46
CA ARG A 417 -2.97 -26.57 1.00
C ARG A 417 -4.26 -27.14 1.56
N ALA A 418 -5.37 -26.99 0.85
CA ALA A 418 -6.64 -27.66 1.17
C ALA A 418 -6.60 -29.20 1.05
N SER A 419 -5.60 -29.75 0.35
CA SER A 419 -5.41 -31.19 0.14
C SER A 419 -3.93 -31.58 0.19
N ILE A 420 -3.23 -31.08 1.21
CA ILE A 420 -1.76 -31.14 1.32
C ILE A 420 -1.20 -32.59 1.32
N ASP A 421 -2.00 -33.54 1.79
CA ASP A 421 -1.71 -34.98 1.83
C ASP A 421 -1.58 -35.60 0.44
N VAL A 422 -2.30 -35.07 -0.55
CA VAL A 422 -2.24 -35.50 -1.95
C VAL A 422 -1.30 -34.61 -2.76
N THR A 423 -1.32 -33.30 -2.53
CA THR A 423 -0.63 -32.32 -3.39
C THR A 423 0.88 -32.28 -3.17
N ILE A 424 1.38 -32.47 -1.94
CA ILE A 424 2.84 -32.52 -1.71
C ILE A 424 3.48 -33.77 -2.35
N PRO A 425 2.95 -35.00 -2.18
CA PRO A 425 3.45 -36.16 -2.91
C PRO A 425 3.40 -36.02 -4.43
N LEU A 426 2.35 -35.37 -4.96
CA LEU A 426 2.26 -35.04 -6.39
C LEU A 426 3.43 -34.15 -6.82
N LEU A 427 3.66 -33.04 -6.12
CA LEU A 427 4.76 -32.11 -6.45
C LEU A 427 6.13 -32.78 -6.35
N LEU A 428 6.35 -33.64 -5.34
CA LEU A 428 7.57 -34.43 -5.22
C LEU A 428 7.80 -35.37 -6.40
N ARG A 429 6.75 -36.07 -6.84
CA ARG A 429 6.82 -36.96 -8.00
C ARG A 429 7.15 -36.18 -9.27
N VAL A 430 6.40 -35.11 -9.55
CA VAL A 430 6.58 -34.29 -10.76
C VAL A 430 7.96 -33.65 -10.80
N PHE A 431 8.44 -33.12 -9.66
CA PHE A 431 9.80 -32.58 -9.56
C PHE A 431 10.87 -33.63 -9.84
N SER A 432 10.74 -34.82 -9.24
CA SER A 432 11.67 -35.93 -9.45
C SER A 432 11.70 -36.40 -10.92
N GLU A 433 10.54 -36.45 -11.58
CA GLU A 433 10.43 -36.79 -13.00
C GLU A 433 11.14 -35.76 -13.89
N ARG A 434 10.99 -34.46 -13.61
CA ARG A 434 11.67 -33.40 -14.37
C ARG A 434 13.17 -33.39 -14.16
N VAL A 435 13.64 -33.59 -12.93
CA VAL A 435 15.08 -33.75 -12.63
C VAL A 435 15.64 -35.01 -13.33
N ALA A 436 14.89 -36.11 -13.36
CA ALA A 436 15.31 -37.32 -14.06
C ALA A 436 15.42 -37.12 -15.59
N ARG A 437 14.45 -36.44 -16.21
CA ARG A 437 14.51 -36.05 -17.64
C ARG A 437 15.73 -35.20 -17.94
N LEU A 438 15.99 -34.22 -17.10
CA LEU A 438 17.15 -33.33 -17.22
C LEU A 438 18.47 -34.09 -17.12
N ASN A 439 18.56 -35.10 -16.24
CA ASN A 439 19.74 -35.94 -16.11
C ASN A 439 19.95 -36.89 -17.31
N GLN A 440 18.87 -37.32 -17.96
CA GLN A 440 18.92 -38.22 -19.13
C GLN A 440 19.23 -37.47 -20.44
N GLY A 441 18.77 -36.22 -20.59
CA GLY A 441 18.93 -35.44 -21.83
C GLY A 441 20.28 -34.71 -21.98
N ARG A 442 21.20 -34.82 -21.01
CA ARG A 442 22.44 -34.03 -20.95
C ARG A 442 23.27 -34.14 -22.23
N GLY A 443 23.45 -33.00 -22.92
CA GLY A 443 24.32 -32.87 -24.09
C GLY A 443 23.82 -33.54 -25.37
N ILE A 444 22.59 -34.07 -25.37
CA ILE A 444 21.99 -34.83 -26.48
C ILE A 444 20.69 -34.17 -26.97
N ILE A 445 19.90 -33.57 -26.07
CA ILE A 445 18.58 -32.98 -26.34
C ILE A 445 18.58 -31.55 -25.83
N ASP A 446 17.83 -30.66 -26.49
CA ASP A 446 17.54 -29.32 -25.96
C ASP A 446 16.77 -29.43 -24.63
N LEU A 447 17.31 -28.83 -23.58
CA LEU A 447 16.76 -28.89 -22.22
C LEU A 447 15.84 -27.71 -21.91
N THR A 448 15.70 -26.74 -22.81
CA THR A 448 15.02 -25.45 -22.56
C THR A 448 13.60 -25.63 -22.03
N GLU A 449 12.78 -26.47 -22.66
CA GLU A 449 11.42 -26.78 -22.19
C GLU A 449 11.41 -27.37 -20.77
N THR A 450 12.34 -28.28 -20.47
CA THR A 450 12.43 -28.92 -19.14
C THR A 450 12.93 -27.94 -18.07
N LEU A 451 13.77 -26.98 -18.46
CA LEU A 451 14.24 -25.91 -17.57
C LEU A 451 13.12 -24.94 -17.21
N GLU A 452 12.28 -24.57 -18.18
CA GLU A 452 11.10 -23.72 -17.94
C GLU A 452 10.02 -24.44 -17.12
N GLU A 453 9.79 -25.73 -17.38
CA GLU A 453 8.96 -26.56 -16.51
C GLU A 453 9.47 -26.57 -15.06
N LEU A 454 10.79 -26.72 -14.85
CA LEU A 454 11.39 -26.69 -13.51
C LEU A 454 11.30 -25.31 -12.86
N TYR A 455 11.48 -24.23 -13.63
CA TYR A 455 11.32 -22.86 -13.16
C TYR A 455 9.90 -22.64 -12.60
N SER A 456 8.87 -22.93 -13.41
CA SER A 456 7.46 -22.79 -12.99
C SER A 456 7.14 -23.69 -11.78
N LEU A 457 7.63 -24.93 -11.79
CA LEU A 457 7.42 -25.87 -10.69
C LEU A 457 8.03 -25.40 -9.37
N LEU A 458 9.24 -24.83 -9.38
CA LEU A 458 9.88 -24.30 -8.18
C LEU A 458 9.10 -23.12 -7.59
N LEU A 459 8.54 -22.25 -8.43
CA LEU A 459 7.67 -21.16 -7.99
C LEU A 459 6.38 -21.70 -7.34
N ILE A 460 5.71 -22.66 -7.98
CA ILE A 460 4.52 -23.31 -7.43
C ILE A 460 4.85 -23.96 -6.08
N ILE A 461 5.92 -24.76 -6.01
CA ILE A 461 6.31 -25.45 -4.77
C ILE A 461 6.58 -24.45 -3.65
N GLY A 462 7.35 -23.38 -3.93
CA GLY A 462 7.68 -22.37 -2.94
C GLY A 462 6.45 -21.69 -2.33
N HIS A 463 5.46 -21.36 -3.16
CA HIS A 463 4.17 -20.83 -2.69
C HIS A 463 3.38 -21.84 -1.86
N VAL A 464 3.36 -23.12 -2.27
CA VAL A 464 2.60 -24.15 -1.55
C VAL A 464 3.16 -24.39 -0.15
N ILE A 465 4.48 -24.45 0.01
CA ILE A 465 5.11 -24.82 1.29
C ILE A 465 5.42 -23.63 2.19
N ALA A 466 5.54 -22.40 1.67
CA ALA A 466 5.92 -21.24 2.48
C ALA A 466 5.12 -19.98 2.10
N ASP A 467 4.73 -19.22 3.12
CA ASP A 467 4.10 -17.92 2.96
C ASP A 467 5.13 -16.83 2.65
N GLU A 468 4.64 -15.70 2.17
CA GLU A 468 5.47 -14.51 1.97
C GLU A 468 5.91 -13.96 3.34
N GLY A 469 7.16 -13.54 3.44
CA GLY A 469 7.78 -13.07 4.67
C GLY A 469 8.12 -11.58 4.64
N GLU A 470 7.34 -10.76 3.94
CA GLU A 470 7.50 -9.31 3.95
C GLU A 470 6.87 -8.72 5.22
N GLY A 471 7.67 -7.97 6.00
CA GLY A 471 7.23 -7.31 7.24
C GLY A 471 7.24 -8.18 8.50
N GLU A 472 6.83 -9.45 8.42
CA GLU A 472 6.77 -10.38 9.56
C GLU A 472 7.58 -11.67 9.35
N LEU A 473 7.90 -12.38 10.43
CA LEU A 473 8.58 -13.67 10.35
C LEU A 473 7.57 -14.75 9.89
N PRO A 474 7.76 -15.37 8.71
CA PRO A 474 6.80 -16.34 8.21
C PRO A 474 6.84 -17.62 9.04
N LEU A 475 5.66 -18.13 9.40
CA LEU A 475 5.51 -19.42 10.07
C LEU A 475 5.26 -20.54 9.05
N VAL A 476 5.43 -21.79 9.48
CA VAL A 476 5.02 -22.94 8.65
C VAL A 476 3.51 -22.87 8.42
N PRO A 477 2.99 -22.96 7.19
CA PRO A 477 1.55 -22.92 6.93
C PRO A 477 0.77 -23.89 7.81
N ASN A 478 -0.33 -23.43 8.40
CA ASN A 478 -1.09 -24.18 9.41
C ASN A 478 -1.53 -25.57 8.94
N THR A 479 -1.93 -25.73 7.67
CA THR A 479 -2.35 -27.02 7.09
C THR A 479 -1.24 -28.06 7.08
N ILE A 480 0.01 -27.63 6.84
CA ILE A 480 1.19 -28.51 6.94
C ILE A 480 1.40 -28.94 8.39
N GLN A 481 1.16 -28.04 9.35
CA GLN A 481 1.31 -28.36 10.77
C GLN A 481 0.26 -29.35 11.30
N THR A 482 -0.97 -29.33 10.75
CA THR A 482 -2.11 -30.07 11.28
C THR A 482 -2.40 -31.39 10.57
N GLN A 483 -2.16 -31.48 9.26
CA GLN A 483 -2.61 -32.64 8.46
C GLN A 483 -1.65 -33.82 8.49
N PHE A 484 -0.35 -33.59 8.76
CA PHE A 484 0.66 -34.66 8.85
C PHE A 484 0.88 -35.18 10.29
N VAL A 485 0.02 -34.83 11.24
CA VAL A 485 0.25 -34.99 12.70
C VAL A 485 0.42 -36.43 13.16
N VAL A 486 -0.23 -37.41 12.51
CA VAL A 486 -0.38 -38.77 13.06
C VAL A 486 0.55 -39.83 12.41
N ASP A 487 0.99 -39.65 11.16
CA ASP A 487 1.56 -40.77 10.38
C ASP A 487 3.09 -40.76 10.19
N PHE A 488 3.77 -39.63 10.43
CA PHE A 488 5.18 -39.46 10.03
C PHE A 488 6.10 -39.14 11.23
N VAL A 489 6.53 -40.19 11.95
CA VAL A 489 7.50 -40.06 13.06
C VAL A 489 8.94 -39.97 12.54
N GLU A 490 9.25 -40.62 11.41
CA GLU A 490 10.58 -40.61 10.78
C GLU A 490 10.71 -39.45 9.78
N ALA A 491 11.78 -38.65 9.89
CA ALA A 491 12.05 -37.52 9.01
C ALA A 491 12.14 -37.94 7.52
N ASP A 492 12.67 -39.13 7.26
CA ASP A 492 12.84 -39.69 5.92
C ASP A 492 11.52 -40.13 5.26
N ARG A 493 10.40 -40.01 5.97
CA ARG A 493 9.06 -40.29 5.42
C ARG A 493 8.19 -39.05 5.32
N HIS A 494 8.59 -37.93 5.94
CA HIS A 494 7.78 -36.73 5.93
C HIS A 494 7.81 -36.07 4.53
N PRO A 495 6.66 -35.94 3.82
CA PRO A 495 6.64 -35.50 2.41
C PRO A 495 7.28 -34.12 2.18
N VAL A 496 7.03 -33.15 3.07
CA VAL A 496 7.62 -31.81 2.98
C VAL A 496 9.14 -31.81 3.18
N ILE A 497 9.66 -32.68 4.06
CA ILE A 497 11.12 -32.83 4.27
C ILE A 497 11.75 -33.45 3.03
N LEU A 498 11.13 -34.50 2.47
CA LEU A 498 11.60 -35.16 1.25
C LEU A 498 11.61 -34.21 0.05
N LEU A 499 10.56 -33.42 -0.13
CA LEU A 499 10.47 -32.41 -1.18
C LEU A 499 11.54 -31.33 -1.02
N SER A 500 11.63 -30.72 0.16
CA SER A 500 12.64 -29.68 0.47
C SER A 500 14.06 -30.23 0.28
N SER A 501 14.35 -31.42 0.80
CA SER A 501 15.67 -32.05 0.68
C SER A 501 16.03 -32.39 -0.76
N SER A 502 15.05 -32.80 -1.58
CA SER A 502 15.27 -33.10 -3.00
C SER A 502 15.63 -31.84 -3.78
N ILE A 503 14.96 -30.72 -3.49
CA ILE A 503 15.25 -29.43 -4.12
C ILE A 503 16.61 -28.89 -3.68
N ILE A 504 16.94 -28.95 -2.39
CA ILE A 504 18.24 -28.51 -1.87
C ILE A 504 19.38 -29.34 -2.47
N LYS A 505 19.22 -30.67 -2.55
CA LYS A 505 20.20 -31.57 -3.20
C LYS A 505 20.33 -31.31 -4.69
N PHE A 506 19.25 -30.94 -5.37
CA PHE A 506 19.32 -30.52 -6.77
C PHE A 506 20.09 -29.21 -6.90
N ALA A 507 19.75 -28.20 -6.10
CA ALA A 507 20.43 -26.90 -6.09
C ALA A 507 21.93 -27.03 -5.77
N GLU A 508 22.32 -27.92 -4.84
CA GLU A 508 23.71 -28.19 -4.49
C GLU A 508 24.57 -28.63 -5.70
N GLN A 509 23.97 -29.24 -6.72
CA GLN A 509 24.72 -29.67 -7.91
C GLN A 509 25.36 -28.51 -8.67
N CYS A 510 24.83 -27.28 -8.55
CA CYS A 510 25.38 -26.08 -9.19
C CYS A 510 26.79 -25.72 -8.68
N LEU A 511 27.19 -26.27 -7.52
CA LEU A 511 28.54 -26.11 -6.98
C LEU A 511 29.60 -26.78 -7.86
N SER A 512 29.23 -27.81 -8.62
CA SER A 512 30.14 -28.44 -9.59
C SER A 512 30.17 -27.66 -10.92
N PRO A 513 31.36 -27.28 -11.44
CA PRO A 513 31.46 -26.47 -12.67
C PRO A 513 30.82 -27.13 -13.89
N GLU A 514 30.93 -28.45 -14.02
CA GLU A 514 30.37 -29.22 -15.15
C GLU A 514 28.84 -29.18 -15.16
N MET A 515 28.20 -29.36 -13.99
CA MET A 515 26.76 -29.25 -13.86
C MET A 515 26.28 -27.83 -14.11
N ARG A 516 27.00 -26.84 -13.56
CA ARG A 516 26.66 -25.42 -13.73
C ARG A 516 26.57 -25.03 -15.20
N ALA A 517 27.59 -25.38 -15.98
CA ALA A 517 27.65 -25.06 -17.40
C ALA A 517 26.60 -25.80 -18.25
N SER A 518 26.10 -26.94 -17.79
CA SER A 518 25.20 -27.80 -18.58
C SER A 518 23.72 -27.69 -18.21
N VAL A 519 23.39 -27.27 -16.98
CA VAL A 519 22.03 -27.36 -16.41
C VAL A 519 21.55 -26.04 -15.84
N PHE A 520 22.41 -25.32 -15.14
CA PHE A 520 21.98 -24.18 -14.33
C PHE A 520 22.05 -22.88 -15.15
N SER A 521 21.01 -22.63 -15.93
CA SER A 521 20.82 -21.32 -16.58
C SER A 521 20.59 -20.20 -15.54
N PRO A 522 20.88 -18.93 -15.87
CA PRO A 522 20.59 -17.80 -14.98
C PRO A 522 19.14 -17.81 -14.49
N ARG A 523 18.17 -17.99 -15.40
CA ARG A 523 16.74 -18.04 -15.06
C ARG A 523 16.37 -19.18 -14.11
N LEU A 524 16.93 -20.39 -14.31
CA LEU A 524 16.72 -21.48 -13.35
C LEU A 524 17.33 -21.11 -11.99
N MET A 525 18.52 -20.52 -11.97
CA MET A 525 19.16 -20.06 -10.74
C MET A 525 18.31 -18.99 -10.03
N GLU A 526 17.60 -18.12 -10.73
CA GLU A 526 16.68 -17.15 -10.12
C GLU A 526 15.58 -17.84 -9.34
N SER A 527 14.91 -18.84 -9.93
CA SER A 527 13.87 -19.62 -9.23
C SER A 527 14.42 -20.40 -8.02
N ILE A 528 15.65 -20.92 -8.10
CA ILE A 528 16.31 -21.61 -6.99
C ILE A 528 16.62 -20.61 -5.86
N ILE A 529 17.19 -19.45 -6.18
CA ILE A 529 17.53 -18.42 -5.19
C ILE A 529 16.26 -17.87 -4.54
N TRP A 530 15.22 -17.59 -5.32
CA TRP A 530 13.90 -17.19 -4.84
C TRP A 530 13.30 -18.25 -3.90
N PHE A 531 13.33 -19.52 -4.31
CA PHE A 531 12.83 -20.64 -3.50
C PHE A 531 13.60 -20.75 -2.18
N LEU A 532 14.94 -20.72 -2.22
CA LEU A 532 15.78 -20.82 -1.02
C LEU A 532 15.58 -19.61 -0.09
N ALA A 533 15.38 -18.42 -0.63
CA ALA A 533 15.10 -17.22 0.15
C ALA A 533 13.78 -17.35 0.91
N ARG A 534 12.72 -17.76 0.22
CA ARG A 534 11.39 -17.98 0.82
C ARG A 534 11.40 -19.14 1.81
N TRP A 535 11.97 -20.28 1.43
CA TRP A 535 12.05 -21.50 2.24
C TRP A 535 12.87 -21.30 3.52
N SER A 536 14.02 -20.62 3.44
CA SER A 536 14.91 -20.44 4.59
C SER A 536 14.28 -19.61 5.70
N ARG A 537 13.47 -18.59 5.36
CA ARG A 537 12.76 -17.78 6.37
C ARG A 537 11.80 -18.62 7.22
N THR A 538 11.18 -19.64 6.64
CA THR A 538 10.17 -20.48 7.29
C THR A 538 10.76 -21.71 8.00
N TYR A 539 11.69 -22.41 7.34
CA TYR A 539 12.11 -23.76 7.75
C TYR A 539 13.53 -23.84 8.32
N LEU A 540 14.42 -22.90 7.98
CA LEU A 540 15.82 -22.98 8.41
C LEU A 540 15.95 -22.50 9.86
N MET A 541 16.32 -23.40 10.76
CA MET A 541 16.57 -23.09 12.18
C MET A 541 15.43 -22.34 12.89
N SER A 542 14.17 -22.58 12.50
CA SER A 542 12.99 -21.87 13.00
C SER A 542 12.98 -21.72 14.52
N SER A 543 12.90 -20.46 14.98
CA SER A 543 13.00 -20.03 16.39
C SER A 543 11.68 -20.16 17.16
N ASP A 544 10.76 -21.04 16.75
CA ASP A 544 9.46 -21.18 17.39
C ASP A 544 9.66 -21.58 18.86
N GLY A 545 9.56 -20.62 19.78
CA GLY A 545 9.81 -20.78 21.24
C GLY A 545 8.85 -21.78 21.93
N ILE A 546 8.02 -22.43 21.13
CA ILE A 546 7.19 -23.57 21.47
C ILE A 546 8.05 -24.86 21.56
N ALA A 547 9.14 -24.98 20.79
CA ALA A 547 10.01 -26.16 20.83
C ALA A 547 10.65 -26.40 22.21
N GLU A 548 11.02 -25.33 22.93
CA GLU A 548 11.54 -25.43 24.29
C GLU A 548 10.43 -25.66 25.34
N LYS A 549 9.23 -25.09 25.17
CA LYS A 549 8.08 -25.32 26.08
C LYS A 549 7.44 -26.70 25.93
N ILE A 550 7.62 -27.37 24.79
CA ILE A 550 7.13 -28.74 24.54
C ILE A 550 7.96 -29.79 25.31
N LEU A 551 9.17 -29.47 25.76
CA LEU A 551 9.98 -30.41 26.57
C LEU A 551 9.36 -30.72 27.93
N ASP A 552 8.44 -29.90 28.44
CA ASP A 552 7.90 -30.00 29.81
C ASP A 552 6.45 -30.53 29.92
N SER A 553 5.73 -30.80 28.82
CA SER A 553 4.33 -31.29 28.88
C SER A 553 4.16 -32.68 28.26
N GLY A 554 3.95 -33.68 29.11
CA GLY A 554 3.86 -35.10 28.78
C GLY A 554 2.60 -35.56 28.05
N HIS A 555 2.32 -35.05 26.85
CA HIS A 555 1.30 -35.58 25.93
C HIS A 555 1.94 -36.03 24.60
N HIS A 556 1.89 -37.33 24.32
CA HIS A 556 2.92 -38.03 23.53
C HIS A 556 2.61 -38.37 22.06
N HIS A 557 1.52 -37.93 21.42
CA HIS A 557 1.27 -38.30 20.01
C HIS A 557 0.84 -37.18 19.05
N GLU A 558 0.12 -36.14 19.49
CA GLU A 558 -0.30 -35.04 18.58
C GLU A 558 0.82 -34.05 18.20
N HIS A 559 2.04 -34.24 18.71
CA HIS A 559 3.15 -33.28 18.57
C HIS A 559 4.40 -33.84 17.87
N SER A 560 4.40 -35.12 17.41
CA SER A 560 5.62 -35.73 16.88
C SER A 560 6.00 -35.24 15.48
N SER A 561 5.04 -35.14 14.55
CA SER A 561 5.33 -34.78 13.15
C SER A 561 5.74 -33.30 12.98
N LYS A 562 5.02 -32.37 13.63
CA LYS A 562 5.41 -30.94 13.70
C LYS A 562 6.81 -30.77 14.28
N LYS A 563 7.13 -31.52 15.35
CA LYS A 563 8.46 -31.52 15.95
C LYS A 563 9.51 -32.08 14.99
N THR A 564 9.24 -33.18 14.29
CA THR A 564 10.16 -33.76 13.30
C THR A 564 10.47 -32.77 12.17
N LEU A 565 9.46 -32.09 11.61
CA LEU A 565 9.62 -31.08 10.55
C LEU A 565 10.50 -29.91 10.99
N LEU A 566 10.21 -29.31 12.15
CA LEU A 566 10.96 -28.17 12.67
C LEU A 566 12.37 -28.55 13.15
N CYS A 567 12.54 -29.75 13.72
CA CYS A 567 13.84 -30.20 14.20
C CYS A 567 14.79 -30.66 13.08
N PHE A 568 14.29 -31.14 11.93
CA PHE A 568 15.15 -31.69 10.88
C PHE A 568 16.10 -30.64 10.28
N PHE A 569 15.56 -29.47 9.92
CA PHE A 569 16.33 -28.31 9.48
C PHE A 569 16.72 -27.37 10.64
N GLY A 570 16.59 -27.86 11.87
CA GLY A 570 16.95 -27.15 13.10
C GLY A 570 18.46 -27.07 13.35
N GLU A 571 18.84 -26.28 14.35
CA GLU A 571 20.24 -26.03 14.75
C GLU A 571 21.06 -27.31 14.99
N HIS A 572 20.45 -28.30 15.65
CA HIS A 572 21.16 -29.50 16.10
C HIS A 572 21.17 -30.66 15.10
N ASN A 573 20.63 -30.47 13.89
CA ASN A 573 20.56 -31.52 12.86
C ASN A 573 21.10 -31.01 11.50
N GLN A 574 20.31 -31.03 10.43
CA GLN A 574 20.78 -30.67 9.08
C GLN A 574 20.87 -29.15 8.86
N GLY A 575 20.31 -28.33 9.77
CA GLY A 575 20.22 -26.88 9.57
C GLY A 575 21.57 -26.22 9.28
N LYS A 576 22.63 -26.55 10.03
CA LYS A 576 23.96 -25.96 9.81
C LYS A 576 24.58 -26.37 8.47
N LEU A 577 24.37 -27.63 8.05
CA LEU A 577 24.88 -28.15 6.78
C LEU A 577 24.14 -27.49 5.61
N VAL A 578 22.81 -27.39 5.68
CA VAL A 578 22.00 -26.72 4.67
C VAL A 578 22.34 -25.23 4.58
N LEU A 579 22.59 -24.56 5.70
CA LEU A 579 23.05 -23.17 5.71
C LEU A 579 24.38 -23.02 4.96
N ASP A 580 25.35 -23.91 5.18
CA ASP A 580 26.63 -23.91 4.44
C ASP A 580 26.43 -24.08 2.93
N ILE A 581 25.54 -25.00 2.52
CA ILE A 581 25.18 -25.20 1.10
C ILE A 581 24.59 -23.92 0.51
N ILE A 582 23.61 -23.30 1.19
CA ILE A 582 22.96 -22.06 0.72
C ILE A 582 23.98 -20.94 0.54
N VAL A 583 24.92 -20.76 1.48
CA VAL A 583 25.97 -19.74 1.38
C VAL A 583 26.90 -20.01 0.20
N ARG A 584 27.30 -21.27 -0.04
CA ARG A 584 28.12 -21.64 -1.20
C ARG A 584 27.38 -21.37 -2.51
N ILE A 585 26.08 -21.67 -2.59
CA ILE A 585 25.25 -21.38 -3.77
C ILE A 585 25.22 -19.87 -4.01
N ALA A 586 24.96 -19.06 -2.98
CA ALA A 586 24.97 -17.60 -3.09
C ALA A 586 26.33 -17.07 -3.58
N PHE A 587 27.45 -17.61 -3.09
CA PHE A 587 28.78 -17.23 -3.54
C PHE A 587 29.02 -17.58 -5.02
N ILE A 588 28.57 -18.76 -5.47
CA ILE A 588 28.62 -19.15 -6.89
C ILE A 588 27.79 -18.20 -7.74
N THR A 589 26.59 -17.82 -7.30
CA THR A 589 25.74 -16.89 -8.03
C THR A 589 26.41 -15.54 -8.27
N LEU A 590 27.08 -15.00 -7.25
CA LEU A 590 27.77 -13.71 -7.33
C LEU A 590 29.06 -13.74 -8.17
N THR A 591 29.68 -14.90 -8.35
CA THR A 591 31.01 -15.01 -9.01
C THR A 591 30.98 -15.65 -10.38
N SER A 592 30.03 -16.57 -10.64
CA SER A 592 29.99 -17.38 -11.87
C SER A 592 29.00 -16.87 -12.91
N TYR A 593 28.15 -15.88 -12.58
CA TYR A 593 27.15 -15.30 -13.48
C TYR A 593 27.37 -13.79 -13.62
N PRO A 594 28.48 -13.35 -14.25
CA PRO A 594 28.74 -11.92 -14.44
C PRO A 594 27.73 -11.32 -15.43
N GLY A 595 27.19 -10.14 -15.12
CA GLY A 595 26.23 -9.43 -15.97
C GLY A 595 24.76 -9.74 -15.68
N GLU A 596 24.45 -10.85 -15.02
CA GLU A 596 23.09 -11.25 -14.64
C GLU A 596 22.59 -10.45 -13.42
N LYS A 597 22.13 -9.22 -13.66
CA LYS A 597 21.80 -8.26 -12.60
C LYS A 597 20.64 -8.73 -11.72
N ASP A 598 19.59 -9.29 -12.29
CA ASP A 598 18.39 -9.69 -11.55
C ASP A 598 18.69 -10.87 -10.62
N LEU A 599 19.35 -11.92 -11.12
CA LEU A 599 19.86 -13.02 -10.31
C LEU A 599 20.79 -12.57 -9.16
N GLN A 600 21.73 -11.66 -9.43
CA GLN A 600 22.59 -11.09 -8.40
C GLN A 600 21.81 -10.24 -7.39
N GLY A 601 20.79 -9.52 -7.86
CA GLY A 601 19.86 -8.73 -7.05
C GLY A 601 19.05 -9.61 -6.11
N LEU A 602 18.42 -10.68 -6.60
CA LEU A 602 17.69 -11.67 -5.79
C LEU A 602 18.60 -12.28 -4.72
N THR A 603 19.83 -12.61 -5.08
CA THR A 603 20.81 -13.18 -4.13
C THR A 603 21.15 -12.18 -3.02
N CYS A 604 21.40 -10.92 -3.37
CA CYS A 604 21.76 -9.88 -2.40
C CYS A 604 20.57 -9.45 -1.53
N TYR A 605 19.45 -9.08 -2.15
CA TYR A 605 18.31 -8.43 -1.47
C TYR A 605 17.32 -9.41 -0.84
N GLN A 606 17.16 -10.62 -1.38
CA GLN A 606 16.20 -11.58 -0.85
C GLN A 606 16.91 -12.66 -0.04
N LEU A 607 17.79 -13.46 -0.67
CA LEU A 607 18.39 -14.63 -0.02
C LEU A 607 19.33 -14.24 1.13
N LEU A 608 20.45 -13.58 0.83
CA LEU A 608 21.46 -13.27 1.83
C LEU A 608 20.92 -12.34 2.92
N HIS A 609 20.12 -11.35 2.52
CA HIS A 609 19.47 -10.44 3.46
C HIS A 609 18.54 -11.18 4.44
N SER A 610 17.76 -12.16 3.96
CA SER A 610 16.86 -12.95 4.82
C SER A 610 17.59 -13.75 5.89
N LEU A 611 18.76 -14.30 5.57
CA LEU A 611 19.56 -15.09 6.51
C LEU A 611 20.07 -14.23 7.67
N VAL A 612 20.44 -12.97 7.40
CA VAL A 612 21.02 -12.08 8.43
C VAL A 612 19.98 -11.31 9.24
N GLN A 613 18.71 -11.29 8.83
CA GLN A 613 17.62 -10.74 9.64
C GLN A 613 17.36 -11.58 10.90
N GLN A 614 17.69 -12.87 10.86
CA GLN A 614 17.45 -13.80 11.96
C GLN A 614 18.70 -14.00 12.81
N LYS A 615 18.74 -13.39 14.00
CA LYS A 615 19.91 -13.39 14.90
C LYS A 615 20.43 -14.80 15.24
N HIS A 616 19.55 -15.79 15.36
CA HIS A 616 19.94 -17.17 15.67
C HIS A 616 20.69 -17.83 14.49
N ILE A 617 20.29 -17.54 13.24
CA ILE A 617 21.04 -17.96 12.04
C ILE A 617 22.42 -17.29 12.01
N CYS A 618 22.50 -15.99 12.32
CA CYS A 618 23.77 -15.26 12.34
C CYS A 618 24.83 -15.92 13.25
N ILE A 619 24.42 -16.51 14.39
CA ILE A 619 25.35 -17.22 15.31
C ILE A 619 26.09 -18.34 14.58
N HIS A 620 25.40 -19.07 13.72
CA HIS A 620 26.01 -20.15 12.95
C HIS A 620 26.73 -19.64 11.71
N LEU A 621 26.14 -18.65 11.03
CA LEU A 621 26.65 -18.07 9.79
C LEU A 621 28.10 -17.58 9.95
N VAL A 622 28.39 -16.82 11.00
CA VAL A 622 29.74 -16.29 11.29
C VAL A 622 30.77 -17.35 11.69
N THR A 623 30.37 -18.62 11.81
CA THR A 623 31.28 -19.75 12.08
C THR A 623 31.57 -20.59 10.84
N LEU A 624 30.90 -20.32 9.72
CA LEU A 624 31.05 -21.09 8.49
C LEU A 624 32.27 -20.61 7.69
N ASN A 625 33.07 -21.56 7.23
CA ASN A 625 34.21 -21.26 6.35
C ASN A 625 33.73 -20.63 5.04
N SER A 626 32.63 -21.09 4.47
CA SER A 626 32.03 -20.53 3.25
C SER A 626 31.64 -19.05 3.41
N TRP A 627 31.16 -18.65 4.59
CA TRP A 627 30.85 -17.25 4.89
C TRP A 627 32.11 -16.39 5.01
N HIS A 628 33.15 -16.93 5.67
CA HIS A 628 34.45 -16.25 5.75
C HIS A 628 35.13 -16.13 4.38
N GLU A 629 35.01 -17.13 3.52
CA GLU A 629 35.49 -17.10 2.13
C GLU A 629 34.77 -15.99 1.35
N LEU A 630 33.43 -15.91 1.43
CA LEU A 630 32.66 -14.83 0.81
C LEU A 630 33.09 -13.44 1.33
N ALA A 631 33.23 -13.29 2.65
CA ALA A 631 33.67 -12.04 3.27
C ALA A 631 35.10 -11.63 2.85
N THR A 632 36.00 -12.61 2.70
CA THR A 632 37.39 -12.38 2.28
C THR A 632 37.48 -12.05 0.79
N SER A 633 36.73 -12.78 -0.05
CA SER A 633 36.60 -12.48 -1.48
C SER A 633 36.02 -11.08 -1.67
N PHE A 634 35.01 -10.71 -0.90
CA PHE A 634 34.42 -9.37 -0.94
C PHE A 634 35.45 -8.28 -0.61
N SER A 635 36.29 -8.47 0.40
CA SER A 635 37.27 -7.44 0.79
C SER A 635 38.50 -7.36 -0.14
N THR A 636 38.88 -8.45 -0.83
CA THR A 636 40.16 -8.56 -1.54
C THR A 636 40.07 -8.82 -3.05
N GLU A 637 39.04 -9.51 -3.53
CA GLU A 637 38.95 -9.94 -4.94
C GLU A 637 38.30 -8.89 -5.83
N LYS A 638 38.82 -8.78 -7.06
CA LYS A 638 38.30 -7.86 -8.09
C LYS A 638 37.04 -8.37 -8.79
N THR A 639 36.76 -9.67 -8.74
CA THR A 639 35.58 -10.29 -9.38
C THR A 639 34.29 -9.70 -8.85
N LEU A 640 34.17 -9.64 -7.52
CA LEU A 640 33.00 -9.06 -6.86
C LEU A 640 32.90 -7.54 -7.03
N MET A 641 33.90 -6.84 -7.59
CA MET A 641 33.79 -5.42 -7.95
C MET A 641 32.93 -5.20 -9.20
N LEU A 642 32.68 -6.24 -9.99
CA LEU A 642 31.85 -6.17 -11.19
C LEU A 642 30.35 -6.18 -10.88
N LEU A 643 29.95 -6.47 -9.63
CA LEU A 643 28.56 -6.35 -9.21
C LEU A 643 28.10 -4.89 -9.32
N ASP A 644 26.84 -4.71 -9.70
CA ASP A 644 26.19 -3.40 -9.73
C ASP A 644 26.31 -2.67 -8.39
N THR A 645 26.38 -1.33 -8.42
CA THR A 645 26.63 -0.49 -7.23
C THR A 645 25.61 -0.74 -6.13
N ALA A 646 24.35 -0.99 -6.49
CA ALA A 646 23.30 -1.29 -5.54
C ALA A 646 23.51 -2.65 -4.84
N HIS A 647 24.04 -3.65 -5.55
CA HIS A 647 24.38 -4.98 -5.02
C HIS A 647 25.59 -4.93 -4.09
N GLN A 648 26.61 -4.12 -4.41
CA GLN A 648 27.76 -3.88 -3.52
C GLN A 648 27.30 -3.39 -2.14
N ARG A 649 26.38 -2.42 -2.13
CA ARG A 649 25.81 -1.84 -0.92
C ARG A 649 25.06 -2.90 -0.11
N SER A 650 24.20 -3.66 -0.76
CA SER A 650 23.39 -4.71 -0.12
C SER A 650 24.27 -5.82 0.49
N LEU A 651 25.29 -6.25 -0.23
CA LEU A 651 26.22 -7.28 0.23
C LEU A 651 27.06 -6.78 1.41
N ALA A 652 27.60 -5.56 1.36
CA ALA A 652 28.30 -4.95 2.50
C ALA A 652 27.40 -4.87 3.73
N GLN A 653 26.16 -4.41 3.56
CA GLN A 653 25.18 -4.32 4.64
C GLN A 653 24.93 -5.69 5.28
N THR A 654 24.73 -6.72 4.45
CA THR A 654 24.48 -8.09 4.88
C THR A 654 25.67 -8.66 5.65
N LEU A 655 26.88 -8.55 5.09
CA LEU A 655 28.10 -9.07 5.72
C LEU A 655 28.35 -8.39 7.07
N VAL A 656 28.11 -7.08 7.20
CA VAL A 656 28.24 -6.37 8.48
C VAL A 656 27.15 -6.77 9.48
N ARG A 657 25.87 -6.88 9.05
CA ARG A 657 24.75 -7.33 9.91
C ARG A 657 24.95 -8.73 10.49
N SER A 658 25.67 -9.61 9.80
CA SER A 658 25.99 -10.95 10.32
C SER A 658 26.77 -10.91 11.64
N ALA A 659 27.50 -9.82 11.94
CA ALA A 659 28.22 -9.64 13.19
C ALA A 659 27.32 -9.65 14.44
N SER A 660 26.01 -9.41 14.28
CA SER A 660 24.99 -9.55 15.33
C SER A 660 24.97 -10.95 15.99
N GLY A 661 25.42 -11.98 15.26
CA GLY A 661 25.58 -13.35 15.73
C GLY A 661 26.76 -13.56 16.68
N ILE A 662 27.72 -12.63 16.72
CA ILE A 662 28.89 -12.70 17.60
C ILE A 662 28.51 -12.14 18.98
N ARG A 663 28.66 -12.96 20.02
CA ARG A 663 28.25 -12.59 21.39
C ARG A 663 29.14 -11.52 22.02
N ASN A 664 30.45 -11.55 21.74
CA ASN A 664 31.42 -10.60 22.29
C ASN A 664 31.51 -9.33 21.42
N SER A 665 31.26 -8.16 22.02
CA SER A 665 31.30 -6.85 21.35
C SER A 665 32.65 -6.55 20.69
N GLU A 666 33.77 -6.88 21.35
CA GLU A 666 35.10 -6.64 20.78
C GLU A 666 35.39 -7.57 19.59
N ALA A 667 34.95 -8.84 19.67
CA ALA A 667 35.09 -9.78 18.56
C ALA A 667 34.20 -9.39 17.36
N SER A 668 32.99 -8.89 17.64
CA SER A 668 32.08 -8.33 16.63
C SER A 668 32.70 -7.10 15.95
N SER A 669 33.26 -6.19 16.74
CA SER A 669 33.98 -5.01 16.23
C SER A 669 35.20 -5.42 15.39
N GLN A 670 35.97 -6.40 15.85
CA GLN A 670 37.13 -6.91 15.12
C GLN A 670 36.75 -7.56 13.78
N TYR A 671 35.64 -8.30 13.73
CA TYR A 671 35.11 -8.86 12.49
C TYR A 671 34.81 -7.76 11.46
N VAL A 672 34.11 -6.69 11.89
CA VAL A 672 33.80 -5.54 11.02
C VAL A 672 35.08 -4.82 10.58
N ARG A 673 36.06 -4.62 11.47
CA ARG A 673 37.36 -4.02 11.11
C ARG A 673 38.10 -4.85 10.07
N ASN A 674 38.11 -6.18 10.20
CA ASN A 674 38.78 -7.06 9.23
C ASN A 674 38.10 -7.01 7.86
N LEU A 675 36.77 -6.95 7.83
CA LEU A 675 35.99 -6.91 6.59
C LEU A 675 36.12 -5.55 5.87
N MET A 676 35.91 -4.46 6.61
CA MET A 676 35.75 -3.11 6.03
C MET A 676 37.02 -2.25 6.11
N GLY A 677 38.01 -2.64 6.93
CA GLY A 677 39.29 -1.95 7.07
C GLY A 677 40.06 -1.77 5.76
N PRO A 678 40.22 -2.81 4.90
CA PRO A 678 40.87 -2.68 3.60
C PRO A 678 40.17 -1.66 2.68
N ILE A 679 38.84 -1.60 2.73
CA ILE A 679 38.00 -0.69 1.94
C ILE A 679 38.24 0.77 2.37
N ALA A 680 38.22 1.05 3.67
CA ALA A 680 38.52 2.38 4.21
C ALA A 680 39.97 2.80 3.92
N THR A 681 40.91 1.86 4.04
CA THR A 681 42.34 2.10 3.77
C THR A 681 42.57 2.48 2.31
N TYR A 682 41.87 1.84 1.36
CA TYR A 682 41.95 2.21 -0.05
C TYR A 682 41.53 3.67 -0.31
N ILE A 683 40.43 4.13 0.30
CA ILE A 683 39.97 5.53 0.18
C ILE A 683 41.00 6.50 0.79
N VAL A 684 41.60 6.14 1.93
CA VAL A 684 42.66 6.94 2.54
C VAL A 684 43.89 7.01 1.62
N GLU A 685 44.34 5.88 1.07
CA GLU A 685 45.53 5.80 0.22
C GLU A 685 45.35 6.54 -1.11
N ILE A 686 44.19 6.39 -1.78
CA ILE A 686 43.92 7.08 -3.04
C ILE A 686 43.91 8.60 -2.85
N SER A 687 43.34 9.08 -1.73
CA SER A 687 43.29 10.52 -1.40
C SER A 687 44.68 11.14 -1.16
N ARG A 688 45.66 10.32 -0.75
CA ARG A 688 47.04 10.74 -0.46
C ARG A 688 47.96 10.72 -1.70
N LYS A 689 47.53 10.16 -2.82
CA LYS A 689 48.35 10.11 -4.04
C LYS A 689 48.55 11.51 -4.62
N HIS A 690 49.81 11.90 -4.84
CA HIS A 690 50.16 13.22 -5.41
C HIS A 690 49.57 13.46 -6.80
N ASN A 691 49.35 12.40 -7.59
CA ASN A 691 48.74 12.45 -8.91
C ASN A 691 47.23 12.19 -8.90
N PHE A 692 46.55 12.15 -7.74
CA PHE A 692 45.13 11.78 -7.67
C PHE A 692 44.26 12.63 -8.59
N ARG A 693 44.47 13.97 -8.61
CA ARG A 693 43.73 14.89 -9.48
C ARG A 693 43.83 14.57 -10.98
N SER A 694 44.95 13.99 -11.44
CA SER A 694 45.13 13.66 -12.85
C SER A 694 44.62 12.27 -13.20
N ILE A 695 44.64 11.33 -12.26
CA ILE A 695 44.19 9.95 -12.48
C ILE A 695 42.72 9.73 -12.10
N ALA A 696 42.11 10.62 -11.31
CA ALA A 696 40.75 10.46 -10.77
C ALA A 696 39.69 10.20 -11.85
N GLN A 697 39.89 10.78 -13.05
CA GLN A 697 38.96 10.65 -14.18
C GLN A 697 39.13 9.34 -14.98
N GLN A 698 40.07 8.47 -14.59
CA GLN A 698 40.22 7.16 -15.24
C GLN A 698 39.04 6.25 -14.87
N PRO A 699 38.42 5.56 -15.85
CA PRO A 699 37.26 4.70 -15.61
C PRO A 699 37.47 3.66 -14.50
N ASP A 700 38.66 3.04 -14.45
CA ASP A 700 38.99 2.03 -13.43
C ASP A 700 39.02 2.63 -12.01
N ILE A 701 39.47 3.87 -11.87
CA ILE A 701 39.55 4.59 -10.59
C ILE A 701 38.17 5.08 -10.18
N LEU A 702 37.38 5.60 -11.12
CA LEU A 702 35.98 5.97 -10.90
C LEU A 702 35.17 4.78 -10.41
N LEU A 703 35.24 3.65 -11.11
CA LEU A 703 34.56 2.42 -10.70
C LEU A 703 35.01 1.97 -9.31
N SER A 704 36.32 1.92 -9.08
CA SER A 704 36.88 1.49 -7.79
C SER A 704 36.42 2.39 -6.64
N VAL A 705 36.47 3.72 -6.81
CA VAL A 705 36.01 4.68 -5.79
C VAL A 705 34.51 4.52 -5.54
N SER A 706 33.69 4.45 -6.58
CA SER A 706 32.24 4.26 -6.47
C SER A 706 31.87 2.97 -5.74
N CYS A 707 32.51 1.84 -6.08
CA CYS A 707 32.32 0.57 -5.37
C CYS A 707 32.72 0.68 -3.90
N MET A 708 33.89 1.24 -3.58
CA MET A 708 34.32 1.39 -2.17
C MET A 708 33.36 2.27 -1.37
N LEU A 709 32.84 3.36 -1.97
CA LEU A 709 31.84 4.22 -1.33
C LEU A 709 30.52 3.49 -1.08
N GLU A 710 30.01 2.72 -2.04
CA GLU A 710 28.78 1.93 -1.84
C GLU A 710 28.96 0.83 -0.78
N ARG A 711 30.15 0.22 -0.70
CA ARG A 711 30.46 -0.74 0.37
C ARG A 711 30.51 -0.07 1.74
N LEU A 712 31.17 1.08 1.87
CA LEU A 712 31.19 1.86 3.11
C LEU A 712 29.77 2.31 3.51
N ARG A 713 28.96 2.70 2.53
CA ARG A 713 27.56 3.05 2.72
C ARG A 713 26.72 1.87 3.23
N GLY A 714 26.86 0.69 2.62
CA GLY A 714 26.21 -0.53 3.09
C GLY A 714 26.58 -0.88 4.53
N ALA A 715 27.87 -0.75 4.88
CA ALA A 715 28.33 -0.96 6.25
C ALA A 715 27.75 0.07 7.24
N ALA A 716 27.64 1.34 6.84
CA ALA A 716 27.02 2.38 7.64
C ALA A 716 25.53 2.08 7.93
N SER A 717 24.76 1.67 6.91
CA SER A 717 23.35 1.27 7.05
C SER A 717 23.14 -0.05 7.82
N ALA A 718 24.21 -0.73 8.21
CA ALA A 718 24.22 -1.94 9.04
C ALA A 718 24.65 -1.66 10.50
N SER A 719 24.69 -0.39 10.91
CA SER A 719 25.04 -0.02 12.28
C SER A 719 24.08 -0.65 13.29
N GLU A 720 24.66 -1.39 14.25
CA GLU A 720 23.98 -1.92 15.42
C GLU A 720 24.78 -1.53 16.67
N PRO A 721 24.16 -1.49 17.87
CA PRO A 721 24.86 -1.10 19.09
C PRO A 721 26.17 -1.85 19.39
N ARG A 722 26.31 -3.10 18.88
CA ARG A 722 27.52 -3.92 19.06
C ARG A 722 28.63 -3.66 18.04
N THR A 723 28.29 -3.18 16.86
CA THR A 723 29.21 -2.90 15.75
C THR A 723 29.50 -1.40 15.60
N GLN A 724 28.71 -0.56 16.27
CA GLN A 724 28.77 0.90 16.26
C GLN A 724 30.21 1.42 16.37
N LYS A 725 30.98 1.02 17.38
CA LYS A 725 32.37 1.47 17.58
C LYS A 725 33.26 1.25 16.35
N ALA A 726 33.22 0.06 15.75
CA ALA A 726 34.02 -0.23 14.57
C ALA A 726 33.57 0.59 13.35
N ILE A 727 32.26 0.80 13.18
CA ILE A 727 31.70 1.59 12.07
C ILE A 727 32.02 3.08 12.24
N TYR A 728 31.98 3.59 13.47
CA TYR A 728 32.44 4.94 13.80
C TYR A 728 33.92 5.12 13.47
N GLU A 729 34.81 4.23 13.96
CA GLU A 729 36.25 4.27 13.68
C GLU A 729 36.56 4.27 12.18
N LEU A 730 35.84 3.45 11.40
CA LEU A 730 35.96 3.37 9.94
C LEU A 730 35.57 4.69 9.28
N GLY A 731 34.38 5.23 9.58
CA GLY A 731 33.94 6.51 9.02
C GLY A 731 34.83 7.68 9.44
N PHE A 732 35.27 7.70 10.70
CA PHE A 732 36.20 8.70 11.23
C PHE A 732 37.51 8.74 10.43
N SER A 733 38.05 7.56 10.09
CA SER A 733 39.29 7.46 9.30
C SER A 733 39.19 8.05 7.89
N VAL A 734 37.98 8.08 7.31
CA VAL A 734 37.72 8.55 5.94
C VAL A 734 37.16 9.96 5.85
N MET A 735 36.82 10.63 6.97
CA MET A 735 36.27 12.01 6.96
C MET A 735 37.11 12.98 6.11
N ASN A 736 38.42 13.10 6.41
CA ASN A 736 39.31 13.98 5.64
C ASN A 736 39.47 13.54 4.16
N PRO A 737 39.71 12.24 3.86
CA PRO A 737 39.66 11.73 2.49
C PRO A 737 38.39 12.09 1.72
N ILE A 738 37.20 12.01 2.35
CA ILE A 738 35.92 12.34 1.71
C ILE A 738 35.88 13.81 1.27
N LEU A 739 36.39 14.74 2.08
CA LEU A 739 36.49 16.15 1.68
C LEU A 739 37.42 16.34 0.47
N ILE A 740 38.54 15.61 0.43
CA ILE A 740 39.47 15.62 -0.72
C ILE A 740 38.77 15.07 -1.97
N LEU A 741 38.08 13.94 -1.85
CA LEU A 741 37.34 13.33 -2.95
C LEU A 741 36.25 14.26 -3.48
N LEU A 742 35.52 14.94 -2.59
CA LEU A 742 34.49 15.91 -2.98
C LEU A 742 35.08 17.10 -3.78
N GLU A 743 36.27 17.59 -3.41
CA GLU A 743 36.98 18.62 -4.17
C GLU A 743 37.43 18.13 -5.56
N VAL A 744 37.92 16.89 -5.65
CA VAL A 744 38.45 16.31 -6.90
C VAL A 744 37.33 15.93 -7.86
N TYR A 745 36.24 15.37 -7.37
CA TYR A 745 35.09 14.89 -8.16
C TYR A 745 33.95 15.90 -8.28
N LYS A 746 34.17 17.19 -7.99
CA LYS A 746 33.14 18.25 -8.04
C LYS A 746 32.40 18.43 -9.37
N HIS A 747 32.83 17.75 -10.43
CA HIS A 747 32.19 17.75 -11.75
C HIS A 747 31.54 16.40 -12.11
N GLU A 748 31.75 15.35 -11.30
CA GLU A 748 31.20 14.00 -11.49
C GLU A 748 30.01 13.77 -10.55
N SER A 749 28.79 14.11 -11.02
CA SER A 749 27.57 14.10 -10.19
C SER A 749 27.29 12.75 -9.52
N ALA A 750 27.51 11.64 -10.23
CA ALA A 750 27.32 10.30 -9.69
C ALA A 750 28.20 10.04 -8.45
N VAL A 751 29.48 10.43 -8.48
CA VAL A 751 30.40 10.23 -7.36
C VAL A 751 30.09 11.20 -6.22
N VAL A 752 29.75 12.45 -6.53
CA VAL A 752 29.32 13.45 -5.52
C VAL A 752 28.11 12.93 -4.75
N TYR A 753 27.09 12.44 -5.45
CA TYR A 753 25.90 11.87 -4.83
C TYR A 753 26.24 10.71 -3.89
N LEU A 754 27.11 9.79 -4.31
CA LEU A 754 27.55 8.67 -3.48
C LEU A 754 28.31 9.11 -2.22
N LEU A 755 29.19 10.11 -2.34
CA LEU A 755 29.90 10.69 -1.20
C LEU A 755 28.92 11.29 -0.19
N LEU A 756 27.96 12.08 -0.66
CA LEU A 756 26.94 12.69 0.19
C LEU A 756 26.08 11.61 0.86
N LYS A 757 25.66 10.59 0.11
CA LYS A 757 24.84 9.50 0.65
C LYS A 757 25.56 8.61 1.64
N PHE A 758 26.83 8.32 1.44
CA PHE A 758 27.63 7.64 2.44
C PHE A 758 27.67 8.43 3.76
N VAL A 759 27.90 9.76 3.68
CA VAL A 759 27.94 10.61 4.88
C VAL A 759 26.60 10.65 5.59
N VAL A 760 25.48 10.76 4.85
CA VAL A 760 24.13 10.68 5.41
C VAL A 760 23.95 9.37 6.18
N ASP A 761 24.15 8.23 5.51
CA ASP A 761 23.88 6.92 6.11
C ASP A 761 24.82 6.62 7.30
N TRP A 762 26.05 7.15 7.27
CA TRP A 762 27.01 7.04 8.38
C TRP A 762 26.62 7.93 9.56
N VAL A 763 26.27 9.20 9.33
CA VAL A 763 25.85 10.10 10.42
C VAL A 763 24.56 9.58 11.05
N ASP A 764 23.58 9.18 10.25
CA ASP A 764 22.31 8.64 10.73
C ASP A 764 22.49 7.42 11.65
N GLY A 765 23.35 6.47 11.25
CA GLY A 765 23.60 5.26 12.02
C GLY A 765 24.52 5.42 13.24
N GLN A 766 25.21 6.57 13.39
CA GLN A 766 26.18 6.79 14.46
C GLN A 766 25.76 7.87 15.46
N ILE A 767 25.16 8.98 15.00
CA ILE A 767 25.08 10.24 15.75
C ILE A 767 24.45 10.10 17.15
N THR A 768 23.43 9.25 17.29
CA THR A 768 22.70 9.01 18.54
C THR A 768 23.54 8.31 19.61
N TYR A 769 24.63 7.63 19.22
CA TYR A 769 25.53 6.90 20.12
C TYR A 769 26.82 7.65 20.47
N LEU A 770 27.10 8.77 19.79
CA LEU A 770 28.38 9.46 19.92
C LEU A 770 28.48 10.27 21.22
N GLU A 771 29.66 10.22 21.84
CA GLU A 771 29.96 11.07 22.99
C GLU A 771 30.14 12.54 22.55
N ALA A 772 30.13 13.48 23.50
CA ALA A 772 30.14 14.93 23.19
C ALA A 772 31.33 15.36 22.31
N GLN A 773 32.53 14.82 22.55
CA GLN A 773 33.72 15.12 21.77
C GLN A 773 33.64 14.56 20.34
N GLU A 774 33.12 13.35 20.19
CA GLU A 774 32.94 12.68 18.91
C GLU A 774 31.87 13.38 18.07
N THR A 775 30.78 13.79 18.72
CA THR A 775 29.70 14.58 18.14
C THR A 775 30.23 15.91 17.58
N ALA A 776 31.05 16.63 18.35
CA ALA A 776 31.66 17.88 17.91
C ALA A 776 32.53 17.71 16.65
N ALA A 777 33.31 16.62 16.59
CA ALA A 777 34.14 16.31 15.42
C ALA A 777 33.32 15.99 14.16
N VAL A 778 32.24 15.20 14.31
CA VAL A 778 31.33 14.86 13.20
C VAL A 778 30.59 16.10 12.70
N VAL A 779 30.13 16.95 13.61
CA VAL A 779 29.48 18.23 13.29
C VAL A 779 30.42 19.17 12.52
N ASP A 780 31.65 19.39 12.99
CA ASP A 780 32.64 20.23 12.29
C ASP A 780 32.90 19.71 10.86
N PHE A 781 33.00 18.39 10.69
CA PHE A 781 33.13 17.77 9.38
C PHE A 781 31.91 17.97 8.48
N CYS A 782 30.70 17.74 8.99
CA CYS A 782 29.47 17.96 8.21
C CYS A 782 29.37 19.41 7.75
N MET A 783 29.73 20.37 8.61
CA MET A 783 29.75 21.79 8.26
C MET A 783 30.77 22.10 7.18
N ARG A 784 32.00 21.56 7.26
CA ARG A 784 33.00 21.72 6.20
C ARG A 784 32.56 21.10 4.88
N LEU A 785 31.88 19.96 4.92
CA LEU A 785 31.33 19.29 3.74
C LEU A 785 30.23 20.15 3.08
N LEU A 786 29.31 20.71 3.86
CA LEU A 786 28.27 21.63 3.38
C LEU A 786 28.88 22.89 2.77
N GLN A 787 29.87 23.49 3.43
CA GLN A 787 30.60 24.66 2.93
C GLN A 787 31.30 24.36 1.61
N LEU A 788 31.98 23.21 1.52
CA LEU A 788 32.70 22.80 0.30
C LEU A 788 31.72 22.60 -0.85
N TYR A 789 30.65 21.82 -0.66
CA TYR A 789 29.62 21.61 -1.66
C TYR A 789 28.96 22.93 -2.10
N SER A 790 28.59 23.79 -1.15
CA SER A 790 27.94 25.08 -1.44
C SER A 790 28.89 26.00 -2.22
N SER A 791 30.16 26.10 -1.83
CA SER A 791 31.16 26.92 -2.54
C SER A 791 31.36 26.53 -4.00
N HIS A 792 31.23 25.23 -4.31
CA HIS A 792 31.34 24.73 -5.68
C HIS A 792 30.07 24.90 -6.50
N ASN A 793 28.90 25.11 -5.89
CA ASN A 793 27.61 25.07 -6.58
C ASN A 793 26.84 26.40 -6.55
N ILE A 794 27.20 27.32 -5.65
CA ILE A 794 26.61 28.65 -5.58
C ILE A 794 27.02 29.47 -6.82
N GLY A 795 26.05 30.13 -7.46
CA GLY A 795 26.32 30.98 -8.65
C GLY A 795 26.71 30.24 -9.93
N LYS A 796 26.70 28.89 -9.97
CA LYS A 796 26.88 28.12 -11.22
C LYS A 796 25.66 28.29 -12.13
N ILE A 797 25.72 29.25 -13.04
CA ILE A 797 24.77 29.37 -14.15
C ILE A 797 25.28 28.49 -15.29
N SER A 798 24.58 27.39 -15.58
CA SER A 798 24.88 26.51 -16.72
C SER A 798 24.56 27.23 -18.04
N LEU A 799 25.49 28.09 -18.49
CA LEU A 799 25.28 29.03 -19.61
C LEU A 799 25.42 28.42 -21.02
N SER A 800 25.46 27.09 -21.19
CA SER A 800 25.72 26.49 -22.52
C SER A 800 25.29 25.01 -22.66
N LEU A 801 24.09 24.63 -22.22
CA LEU A 801 23.61 23.24 -22.36
C LEU A 801 22.24 23.18 -23.07
N SER A 802 22.02 22.13 -23.87
CA SER A 802 20.72 21.82 -24.46
C SER A 802 19.66 21.61 -23.37
N ILE A 803 18.37 21.73 -23.73
CA ILE A 803 17.24 21.57 -22.78
C ILE A 803 17.32 20.22 -22.03
N SER A 804 17.76 19.14 -22.69
CA SER A 804 17.94 17.80 -22.09
C SER A 804 19.04 17.75 -21.03
N LEU A 805 20.19 18.37 -21.30
CA LEU A 805 21.31 18.44 -20.37
C LEU A 805 21.03 19.37 -19.18
N ILE A 806 20.17 20.38 -19.38
CA ILE A 806 19.64 21.21 -18.31
C ILE A 806 18.72 20.40 -17.39
N SER A 807 17.85 19.54 -17.95
CA SER A 807 17.00 18.66 -17.13
C SER A 807 17.81 17.63 -16.35
N GLU A 808 18.80 16.99 -16.97
CA GLU A 808 19.68 16.02 -16.28
C GLU A 808 20.50 16.68 -15.17
N SER A 809 21.06 17.87 -15.44
CA SER A 809 21.77 18.65 -14.40
C SER A 809 20.85 19.05 -13.24
N LYS A 810 19.57 19.34 -13.51
CA LYS A 810 18.58 19.62 -12.46
C LYS A 810 18.23 18.37 -11.66
N THR A 811 18.11 17.20 -12.30
CA THR A 811 17.85 15.94 -11.59
C THR A 811 19.00 15.53 -10.68
N ASP A 812 20.24 15.76 -11.10
CA ASP A 812 21.42 15.48 -10.27
C ASP A 812 21.49 16.42 -9.06
N LYS A 813 21.33 17.73 -9.29
CA LYS A 813 21.25 18.71 -8.19
C LYS A 813 20.11 18.40 -7.21
N TYR A 814 18.96 17.96 -7.73
CA TYR A 814 17.84 17.51 -6.91
C TYR A 814 18.24 16.36 -5.97
N ARG A 815 18.95 15.34 -6.49
CA ARG A 815 19.40 14.19 -5.69
C ARG A 815 20.40 14.59 -4.61
N ASP A 816 21.34 15.47 -4.94
CA ASP A 816 22.36 15.96 -4.01
C ASP A 816 21.73 16.80 -2.89
N LEU A 817 20.86 17.76 -3.23
CA LEU A 817 20.18 18.60 -2.24
C LEU A 817 19.31 17.77 -1.30
N ARG A 818 18.66 16.73 -1.81
CA ARG A 818 17.91 15.79 -0.98
C ARG A 818 18.81 15.07 0.03
N ALA A 819 20.00 14.63 -0.39
CA ALA A 819 20.97 14.03 0.53
C ALA A 819 21.44 15.03 1.59
N LEU A 820 21.68 16.29 1.25
CA LEU A 820 22.06 17.32 2.22
C LEU A 820 20.96 17.64 3.24
N LEU A 821 19.70 17.70 2.81
CA LEU A 821 18.58 17.90 3.73
C LEU A 821 18.41 16.70 4.67
N GLN A 822 18.61 15.48 4.16
CA GLN A 822 18.62 14.27 4.99
C GLN A 822 19.77 14.28 6.00
N LEU A 823 20.97 14.74 5.62
CA LEU A 823 22.10 14.88 6.54
C LEU A 823 21.75 15.84 7.69
N LEU A 824 21.16 17.00 7.38
CA LEU A 824 20.71 17.95 8.39
C LEU A 824 19.64 17.35 9.30
N SER A 825 18.71 16.59 8.75
CA SER A 825 17.69 15.87 9.51
C SER A 825 18.30 14.80 10.44
N SER A 826 19.30 14.05 9.98
CA SER A 826 19.99 13.05 10.80
C SER A 826 20.74 13.71 11.94
N LEU A 827 21.33 14.90 11.76
CA LEU A 827 21.96 15.65 12.86
C LEU A 827 20.95 16.06 13.95
N CYS A 828 19.71 16.42 13.59
CA CYS A 828 18.65 16.72 14.56
C CYS A 828 18.30 15.52 15.46
N SER A 829 18.51 14.28 15.01
CA SER A 829 18.13 13.08 15.76
C SER A 829 18.86 12.94 17.10
N LYS A 830 20.06 13.56 17.24
CA LYS A 830 20.88 13.51 18.45
C LYS A 830 20.24 14.19 19.65
N ASP A 831 19.56 15.32 19.46
CA ASP A 831 18.83 15.99 20.55
C ASP A 831 17.53 15.24 20.91
N MET A 832 16.98 14.46 19.98
CA MET A 832 15.73 13.71 20.18
C MET A 832 15.97 12.39 20.92
N ILE A 833 17.03 11.66 20.55
CA ILE A 833 17.40 10.35 21.07
C ILE A 833 18.91 10.35 21.31
N ASP A 834 19.31 10.60 22.56
CA ASP A 834 20.71 10.59 22.97
C ASP A 834 21.04 9.39 23.88
N PHE A 835 21.96 8.54 23.43
CA PHE A 835 22.50 7.42 24.21
C PHE A 835 23.89 7.72 24.84
N SER A 836 24.41 8.96 24.75
CA SER A 836 25.69 9.34 25.34
C SER A 836 25.64 9.43 26.87
N SER A 837 26.79 9.25 27.50
CA SER A 837 26.91 9.31 28.97
C SER A 837 26.97 10.73 29.52
N ASP A 838 27.55 11.66 28.75
CA ASP A 838 27.65 13.09 29.08
C ASP A 838 26.64 13.93 28.29
N SER A 839 26.18 15.05 28.88
CA SER A 839 25.34 16.02 28.18
C SER A 839 26.15 16.85 27.18
N ILE A 840 25.55 17.10 26.00
CA ILE A 840 26.15 17.81 24.86
C ILE A 840 26.66 19.22 25.25
N GLU A 841 26.02 19.84 26.26
CA GLU A 841 26.34 21.17 26.78
C GLU A 841 27.76 21.28 27.37
N ALA A 842 28.41 20.16 27.73
CA ALA A 842 29.76 20.16 28.33
C ALA A 842 30.88 20.60 27.37
N GLN A 843 30.66 20.52 26.04
CA GLN A 843 31.64 20.87 24.99
C GLN A 843 31.20 22.07 24.13
N GLY A 844 30.06 22.70 24.43
CA GLY A 844 29.59 23.91 23.74
C GLY A 844 29.11 23.73 22.29
N THR A 845 28.88 22.49 21.83
CA THR A 845 28.32 22.23 20.50
C THR A 845 26.80 22.35 20.53
N ASN A 846 26.24 23.32 19.84
CA ASN A 846 24.79 23.52 19.76
C ASN A 846 24.26 22.99 18.43
N ILE A 847 23.57 21.84 18.45
CA ILE A 847 23.05 21.16 17.25
C ILE A 847 22.01 22.01 16.54
N SER A 848 21.13 22.70 17.26
CA SER A 848 20.14 23.57 16.63
C SER A 848 20.83 24.67 15.80
N GLN A 849 21.86 25.32 16.33
CA GLN A 849 22.64 26.34 15.59
C GLN A 849 23.32 25.76 14.34
N VAL A 850 23.89 24.56 14.45
CA VAL A 850 24.53 23.85 13.34
C VAL A 850 23.53 23.57 12.23
N VAL A 851 22.34 23.07 12.56
CA VAL A 851 21.32 22.73 11.56
C VAL A 851 20.76 24.00 10.91
N TYR A 852 20.50 25.07 11.67
CA TYR A 852 20.10 26.37 11.10
C TYR A 852 21.16 26.96 10.17
N TYR A 853 22.43 26.90 10.58
CA TYR A 853 23.52 27.39 9.75
C TYR A 853 23.73 26.52 8.51
N GLY A 854 23.57 25.20 8.62
CA GLY A 854 23.61 24.26 7.50
C GLY A 854 22.46 24.48 6.51
N LEU A 855 21.23 24.67 7.00
CA LEU A 855 20.07 25.02 6.17
C LEU A 855 20.30 26.34 5.43
N HIS A 856 20.88 27.35 6.10
CA HIS A 856 21.25 28.62 5.48
C HIS A 856 22.27 28.46 4.34
N MET A 857 23.16 27.46 4.38
CA MET A 857 24.08 27.16 3.28
C MET A 857 23.43 26.47 2.09
N VAL A 858 22.41 25.65 2.35
CA VAL A 858 21.72 24.83 1.32
C VAL A 858 20.56 25.58 0.68
N ALA A 859 19.83 26.41 1.44
CA ALA A 859 18.63 27.09 0.97
C ALA A 859 18.85 27.96 -0.29
N PRO A 860 19.97 28.71 -0.45
CA PRO A 860 20.25 29.44 -1.69
C PRO A 860 20.39 28.56 -2.94
N LEU A 861 20.64 27.26 -2.76
CA LEU A 861 20.76 26.28 -3.84
C LEU A 861 19.40 25.71 -4.26
N ILE A 862 18.36 25.85 -3.41
CA ILE A 862 17.00 25.37 -3.67
C ILE A 862 16.22 26.48 -4.38
N SER A 863 16.16 26.38 -5.71
CA SER A 863 15.33 27.28 -6.52
C SER A 863 13.85 26.88 -6.49
N MET A 864 12.96 27.83 -6.80
CA MET A 864 11.52 27.56 -6.97
C MET A 864 11.22 26.49 -8.03
N GLU A 865 12.08 26.33 -9.03
CA GLU A 865 11.93 25.24 -10.01
C GLU A 865 12.25 23.87 -9.43
N LEU A 866 13.18 23.78 -8.47
CA LEU A 866 13.53 22.54 -7.80
C LEU A 866 12.47 22.11 -6.78
N LEU A 867 11.74 23.06 -6.19
CA LEU A 867 10.58 22.75 -5.33
C LEU A 867 9.39 22.14 -6.10
N LYS A 868 9.40 22.16 -7.43
CA LYS A 868 8.44 21.38 -8.23
C LYS A 868 8.64 19.87 -8.10
N TYR A 869 9.80 19.40 -7.63
CA TYR A 869 10.04 17.98 -7.34
C TYR A 869 9.43 17.63 -5.97
N PRO A 870 8.35 16.83 -5.89
CA PRO A 870 7.57 16.66 -4.67
C PRO A 870 8.38 16.16 -3.47
N LYS A 871 9.27 15.18 -3.70
CA LYS A 871 10.12 14.61 -2.64
C LYS A 871 11.10 15.62 -2.04
N LEU A 872 11.65 16.54 -2.84
CA LEU A 872 12.56 17.57 -2.33
C LEU A 872 11.79 18.65 -1.58
N CYS A 873 10.64 19.06 -2.11
CA CYS A 873 9.74 19.99 -1.42
C CYS A 873 9.33 19.44 -0.06
N HIS A 874 8.87 18.19 -0.02
CA HIS A 874 8.52 17.50 1.22
C HIS A 874 9.69 17.42 2.20
N ASP A 875 10.88 16.94 1.78
CA ASP A 875 12.04 16.83 2.67
C ASP A 875 12.48 18.22 3.21
N TYR A 876 12.37 19.28 2.40
CA TYR A 876 12.67 20.66 2.82
C TYR A 876 11.68 21.18 3.87
N PHE A 877 10.37 21.07 3.59
CA PHE A 877 9.34 21.53 4.53
C PHE A 877 9.24 20.65 5.78
N SER A 878 9.55 19.36 5.68
CA SER A 878 9.63 18.45 6.82
C SER A 878 10.74 18.86 7.78
N LEU A 879 11.94 19.11 7.27
CA LEU A 879 13.06 19.60 8.07
C LEU A 879 12.75 20.99 8.66
N LEU A 880 12.22 21.91 7.85
CA LEU A 880 11.89 23.26 8.31
C LEU A 880 10.83 23.25 9.42
N SER A 881 9.75 22.47 9.26
CA SER A 881 8.70 22.31 10.27
C SER A 881 9.27 21.76 11.56
N HIS A 882 10.07 20.68 11.47
CA HIS A 882 10.71 20.07 12.62
C HIS A 882 11.61 21.07 13.38
N MET A 883 12.43 21.84 12.67
CA MET A 883 13.34 22.82 13.29
C MET A 883 12.60 23.94 14.02
N LEU A 884 11.47 24.40 13.48
CA LEU A 884 10.66 25.46 14.09
C LEU A 884 9.78 24.95 15.24
N GLU A 885 9.43 23.66 15.21
CA GLU A 885 8.72 22.98 16.30
C GLU A 885 9.61 22.69 17.50
N VAL A 886 10.83 22.22 17.25
CA VAL A 886 11.76 21.78 18.30
C VAL A 886 12.65 22.91 18.82
N TYR A 887 13.09 23.84 17.96
CA TYR A 887 14.08 24.87 18.31
C TYR A 887 13.63 26.32 18.01
N PRO A 888 12.44 26.77 18.47
CA PRO A 888 11.94 28.12 18.18
C PRO A 888 12.79 29.23 18.82
N GLU A 889 13.47 28.97 19.94
CA GLU A 889 14.39 29.92 20.58
C GLU A 889 15.63 30.19 19.73
N THR A 890 16.13 29.17 19.02
CA THR A 890 17.28 29.34 18.12
C THR A 890 16.89 30.15 16.89
N PHE A 891 15.65 29.96 16.39
CA PHE A 891 15.09 30.77 15.32
C PHE A 891 15.01 32.26 15.69
N ALA A 892 14.68 32.57 16.95
CA ALA A 892 14.62 33.95 17.44
C ALA A 892 15.97 34.67 17.45
N LEU A 893 17.09 33.93 17.39
CA LEU A 893 18.46 34.45 17.40
C LEU A 893 19.07 34.61 15.99
N LEU A 894 18.33 34.26 14.93
CA LEU A 894 18.81 34.39 13.56
C LEU A 894 19.01 35.85 13.14
N ASN A 895 19.88 36.08 12.16
CA ASN A 895 20.03 37.40 11.54
C ASN A 895 18.79 37.77 10.70
N SER A 896 18.63 39.05 10.35
CA SER A 896 17.44 39.52 9.63
C SER A 896 17.23 38.87 8.26
N GLU A 897 18.30 38.46 7.58
CA GLU A 897 18.22 37.90 6.22
C GLU A 897 17.74 36.45 6.24
N ALA A 898 18.34 35.61 7.09
CA ALA A 898 17.96 34.23 7.31
C ALA A 898 16.53 34.13 7.88
N PHE A 899 16.19 35.03 8.80
CA PHE A 899 14.85 35.15 9.34
C PHE A 899 13.85 35.45 8.22
N ALA A 900 14.07 36.48 7.40
CA ALA A 900 13.17 36.84 6.29
C ALA A 900 13.02 35.71 5.25
N HIS A 901 14.09 34.95 4.98
CA HIS A 901 14.06 33.84 4.03
C HIS A 901 13.13 32.71 4.49
N VAL A 902 13.26 32.25 5.74
CA VAL A 902 12.39 31.21 6.33
C VAL A 902 10.92 31.63 6.28
N LEU A 903 10.64 32.90 6.58
CA LEU A 903 9.27 33.42 6.52
C LEU A 903 8.70 33.43 5.10
N GLY A 904 9.51 33.83 4.12
CA GLY A 904 9.13 33.73 2.71
C GLY A 904 8.80 32.30 2.29
N THR A 905 9.54 31.31 2.82
CA THR A 905 9.25 29.89 2.54
C THR A 905 8.00 29.37 3.23
N LEU A 906 7.69 29.79 4.46
CA LEU A 906 6.43 29.44 5.12
C LEU A 906 5.21 30.06 4.42
N ASP A 907 5.34 31.31 3.95
CA ASP A 907 4.29 31.97 3.15
C ASP A 907 4.06 31.25 1.82
N PHE A 908 5.13 30.78 1.16
CA PHE A 908 5.02 29.92 -0.01
C PHE A 908 4.34 28.59 0.31
N GLY A 909 4.73 27.93 1.42
CA GLY A 909 4.19 26.64 1.83
C GLY A 909 2.71 26.68 2.23
N LEU A 910 2.25 27.79 2.82
CA LEU A 910 0.83 28.01 3.15
C LEU A 910 -0.10 28.02 1.93
N HIS A 911 0.38 28.51 0.79
CA HIS A 911 -0.39 28.62 -0.45
C HIS A 911 0.00 27.54 -1.48
N HIS A 912 0.64 26.45 -1.02
CA HIS A 912 1.05 25.35 -1.87
C HIS A 912 -0.14 24.45 -2.24
N GLN A 913 -0.08 23.78 -3.40
CA GLN A 913 -1.16 22.89 -3.87
C GLN A 913 -1.22 21.57 -3.10
N ASP A 914 -0.08 21.14 -2.55
CA ASP A 914 0.05 19.92 -1.76
C ASP A 914 -0.38 20.17 -0.30
N ALA A 915 -1.41 19.44 0.16
CA ALA A 915 -1.95 19.57 1.49
C ALA A 915 -0.94 19.20 2.59
N ASP A 916 0.01 18.30 2.33
CA ASP A 916 1.02 17.92 3.34
C ASP A 916 1.99 19.08 3.60
N VAL A 917 2.39 19.79 2.55
CA VAL A 917 3.24 20.99 2.64
C VAL A 917 2.52 22.11 3.40
N VAL A 918 1.23 22.32 3.12
CA VAL A 918 0.40 23.29 3.86
C VAL A 918 0.31 22.86 5.33
N SER A 919 0.08 21.57 5.60
CA SER A 919 0.02 21.06 6.97
C SER A 919 1.33 21.27 7.73
N MET A 920 2.49 21.02 7.12
CA MET A 920 3.79 21.27 7.75
C MET A 920 4.00 22.76 8.02
N SER A 921 3.66 23.62 7.07
CA SER A 921 3.75 25.08 7.24
C SER A 921 2.85 25.58 8.39
N LEU A 922 1.64 25.03 8.52
CA LEU A 922 0.73 25.35 9.62
C LEU A 922 1.25 24.86 10.99
N ARG A 923 1.83 23.66 11.08
CA ARG A 923 2.46 23.18 12.32
C ARG A 923 3.65 24.04 12.75
N ALA A 924 4.49 24.42 11.79
CA ALA A 924 5.58 25.36 12.01
C ALA A 924 5.07 26.71 12.56
N LEU A 925 4.01 27.26 11.97
CA LEU A 925 3.40 28.52 12.42
C LEU A 925 2.76 28.40 13.81
N GLN A 926 2.08 27.28 14.08
CA GLN A 926 1.56 26.98 15.40
C GLN A 926 2.67 27.01 16.45
N ALA A 927 3.80 26.35 16.18
CA ALA A 927 4.92 26.30 17.11
C ALA A 927 5.50 27.70 17.38
N LEU A 928 5.76 28.48 16.33
CA LEU A 928 6.29 29.84 16.45
C LEU A 928 5.35 30.78 17.22
N ALA A 929 4.06 30.77 16.89
CA ALA A 929 3.08 31.60 17.57
C ALA A 929 2.90 31.18 19.03
N SER A 930 2.88 29.87 19.31
CA SER A 930 2.79 29.34 20.67
C SER A 930 4.01 29.70 21.51
N TYR A 931 5.22 29.62 20.94
CA TYR A 931 6.46 30.02 21.60
C TYR A 931 6.45 31.51 21.94
N HIS A 932 6.13 32.37 20.97
CA HIS A 932 6.07 33.82 21.19
C HIS A 932 5.04 34.19 22.27
N TYR A 933 3.85 33.57 22.26
CA TYR A 933 2.81 33.82 23.25
C TYR A 933 3.25 33.41 24.67
N LYS A 934 3.89 32.25 24.82
CA LYS A 934 4.38 31.76 26.11
C LYS A 934 5.50 32.65 26.67
N GLU A 935 6.46 33.02 25.82
CA GLU A 935 7.61 33.83 26.24
C GLU A 935 7.19 35.26 26.61
N THR A 936 6.31 35.88 25.84
CA THR A 936 5.77 37.21 26.17
C THR A 936 4.92 37.19 27.44
N GLY A 937 4.15 36.11 27.65
CA GLY A 937 3.43 35.87 28.91
C GLY A 937 4.34 35.72 30.13
N ASN A 938 5.56 35.20 29.93
CA ASN A 938 6.59 35.07 30.97
C ASN A 938 7.44 36.34 31.16
N GLY A 939 7.19 37.41 30.38
CA GLY A 939 7.92 38.68 30.44
C GLY A 939 9.19 38.72 29.56
N ASN A 940 9.42 37.72 28.72
CA ASN A 940 10.53 37.66 27.77
C ASN A 940 10.13 38.26 26.41
N ILE A 941 11.13 38.54 25.56
CA ILE A 941 10.94 39.22 24.26
C ILE A 941 10.38 38.27 23.17
N GLY A 942 10.32 36.96 23.46
CA GLY A 942 9.92 35.90 22.50
C GLY A 942 10.79 35.92 21.24
N LEU A 943 10.15 35.89 20.07
CA LEU A 943 10.78 36.05 18.73
C LEU A 943 11.50 37.41 18.49
N GLY A 944 11.64 38.27 19.49
CA GLY A 944 12.49 39.46 19.45
C GLY A 944 11.92 40.65 18.67
N ALA A 945 12.78 41.58 18.26
CA ALA A 945 12.41 42.81 17.54
C ALA A 945 11.85 42.57 16.12
N HIS A 946 11.86 41.32 15.65
CA HIS A 946 11.38 40.93 14.32
C HIS A 946 9.86 40.73 14.25
N THR A 947 9.14 40.71 15.39
CA THR A 947 7.67 40.62 15.44
C THR A 947 6.98 41.97 15.53
N THR A 948 7.67 43.03 15.96
CA THR A 948 7.10 44.37 16.07
C THR A 948 7.27 45.13 14.76
N GLY A 949 6.20 45.78 14.31
CA GLY A 949 6.22 46.52 13.05
C GLY A 949 7.30 47.60 13.01
N LEU A 950 8.26 47.45 12.09
CA LEU A 950 9.29 48.47 11.86
C LEU A 950 8.66 49.67 11.14
N LYS A 951 8.90 50.88 11.66
CA LYS A 951 8.59 52.12 10.93
C LYS A 951 9.67 52.30 9.86
N ASP A 952 9.27 52.32 8.59
CA ASP A 952 10.18 52.71 7.52
C ASP A 952 10.60 54.19 7.67
N SER A 953 11.67 54.61 6.98
CA SER A 953 12.15 55.99 6.99
C SER A 953 11.15 57.00 6.39
N SER A 954 10.03 56.53 5.83
CA SER A 954 8.89 57.30 5.33
C SER A 954 7.71 57.37 6.31
N GLY A 955 7.79 56.73 7.47
CA GLY A 955 6.74 56.73 8.50
C GLY A 955 5.63 55.68 8.32
N ASN A 956 5.70 54.78 7.35
CA ASN A 956 4.78 53.64 7.26
C ASN A 956 5.21 52.54 8.23
N VAL A 957 4.23 52.02 8.97
CA VAL A 957 4.43 50.88 9.87
C VAL A 957 4.35 49.61 9.03
N GLN A 958 5.45 48.87 8.88
CA GLN A 958 5.39 47.50 8.36
C GLN A 958 4.60 46.64 9.35
N GLU A 959 3.66 45.82 8.87
CA GLU A 959 2.91 44.90 9.75
C GLU A 959 3.87 43.90 10.41
N GLY A 960 3.61 43.56 11.68
CA GLY A 960 4.35 42.54 12.41
C GLY A 960 4.19 41.16 11.77
N LEU A 961 5.14 40.25 12.02
CA LEU A 961 5.15 38.92 11.41
C LEU A 961 3.87 38.12 11.65
N LEU A 962 3.48 38.01 12.93
CA LEU A 962 2.30 37.24 13.33
C LEU A 962 1.02 37.87 12.75
N SER A 963 1.02 39.20 12.59
CA SER A 963 -0.06 39.91 11.92
C SER A 963 -0.21 39.50 10.45
N ARG A 964 0.89 39.36 9.70
CA ARG A 964 0.87 38.90 8.31
C ARG A 964 0.31 37.48 8.18
N PHE A 965 0.78 36.55 9.01
CA PHE A 965 0.29 35.16 8.96
C PHE A 965 -1.14 35.01 9.47
N LEU A 966 -1.56 35.80 10.46
CA LEU A 966 -2.96 35.84 10.87
C LEU A 966 -3.87 36.26 9.71
N ARG A 967 -3.46 37.29 8.95
CA ARG A 967 -4.19 37.73 7.75
C ARG A 967 -4.22 36.66 6.67
N SER A 968 -3.07 36.08 6.33
CA SER A 968 -2.96 35.02 5.31
C SER A 968 -3.75 33.76 5.70
N LEU A 969 -3.69 33.33 6.96
CA LEU A 969 -4.43 32.15 7.42
C LEU A 969 -5.94 32.38 7.43
N LEU A 970 -6.40 33.57 7.82
CA LEU A 970 -7.82 33.93 7.69
C LEU A 970 -8.24 34.00 6.21
N GLN A 971 -7.38 34.50 5.33
CA GLN A 971 -7.65 34.52 3.89
C GLN A 971 -7.77 33.10 3.32
N LEU A 972 -6.82 32.22 3.65
CA LEU A 972 -6.83 30.80 3.29
C LEU A 972 -8.15 30.14 3.74
N LEU A 973 -8.50 30.31 5.02
CA LEU A 973 -9.68 29.66 5.62
C LEU A 973 -11.03 30.18 5.09
N LEU A 974 -11.13 31.48 4.83
CA LEU A 974 -12.39 32.12 4.44
C LEU A 974 -12.62 32.13 2.93
N PHE A 975 -11.56 32.31 2.13
CA PHE A 975 -11.70 32.60 0.69
C PHE A 975 -11.11 31.51 -0.20
N GLU A 976 -9.98 30.89 0.15
CA GLU A 976 -9.25 29.97 -0.74
C GLU A 976 -9.72 28.51 -0.63
N ASP A 977 -9.54 27.73 -1.70
CA ASP A 977 -9.90 26.31 -1.74
C ASP A 977 -8.85 25.44 -1.07
N TYR A 978 -9.28 24.55 -0.16
CA TYR A 978 -8.40 23.70 0.64
C TYR A 978 -9.12 22.40 1.04
N SER A 979 -8.35 21.35 1.35
CA SER A 979 -8.89 20.09 1.90
C SER A 979 -9.45 20.29 3.30
N SER A 980 -10.63 19.73 3.59
CA SER A 980 -11.24 19.76 4.92
C SER A 980 -10.34 19.18 6.03
N ASP A 981 -9.39 18.32 5.66
CA ASP A 981 -8.45 17.70 6.60
C ASP A 981 -7.48 18.73 7.22
N LEU A 982 -7.29 19.88 6.57
CA LEU A 982 -6.44 20.96 7.06
C LEU A 982 -7.11 21.80 8.15
N ILE A 983 -8.43 21.72 8.34
CA ILE A 983 -9.17 22.58 9.28
C ILE A 983 -8.64 22.42 10.71
N SER A 984 -8.35 21.18 11.15
CA SER A 984 -7.84 20.96 12.50
C SER A 984 -6.45 21.56 12.71
N VAL A 985 -5.56 21.41 11.73
CA VAL A 985 -4.18 21.93 11.81
C VAL A 985 -4.17 23.45 11.70
N ALA A 986 -5.01 24.01 10.83
CA ALA A 986 -5.21 25.44 10.69
C ALA A 986 -5.81 26.05 11.96
N ALA A 987 -6.75 25.38 12.62
CA ALA A 987 -7.29 25.81 13.91
C ALA A 987 -6.19 25.89 14.98
N ASP A 988 -5.30 24.91 15.02
CA ASP A 988 -4.20 24.88 15.96
C ASP A 988 -3.19 25.99 15.72
N ALA A 989 -2.93 26.36 14.46
CA ALA A 989 -2.11 27.52 14.13
C ALA A 989 -2.81 28.86 14.42
N LEU A 990 -4.12 28.94 14.17
CA LEU A 990 -4.89 30.17 14.27
C LEU A 990 -5.11 30.62 15.72
N LEU A 991 -5.34 29.69 16.66
CA LEU A 991 -5.57 30.00 18.07
C LEU A 991 -4.44 30.85 18.70
N PRO A 992 -3.16 30.43 18.69
CA PRO A 992 -2.08 31.22 19.24
C PRO A 992 -1.86 32.54 18.48
N LEU A 993 -2.08 32.58 17.16
CA LEU A 993 -2.01 33.81 16.37
C LEU A 993 -3.06 34.85 16.82
N ILE A 994 -4.30 34.42 17.06
CA ILE A 994 -5.36 35.29 17.59
C ILE A 994 -4.99 35.80 18.98
N LEU A 995 -4.43 34.94 19.85
CA LEU A 995 -4.04 35.32 21.20
C LEU A 995 -2.91 36.35 21.21
N CYS A 996 -1.95 36.25 20.29
CA CYS A 996 -0.88 37.23 20.11
C CYS A 996 -1.40 38.56 19.53
N GLU A 997 -2.32 38.53 18.56
CA GLU A 997 -2.73 39.69 17.75
C GLU A 997 -4.23 40.00 17.86
N GLN A 998 -4.75 40.04 19.08
CA GLN A 998 -6.19 40.25 19.34
C GLN A 998 -6.73 41.53 18.69
N GLY A 999 -5.94 42.62 18.70
CA GLY A 999 -6.32 43.89 18.09
C GLY A 999 -6.38 43.84 16.57
N LEU A 1000 -5.53 43.05 15.90
CA LEU A 1000 -5.62 42.85 14.46
C LEU A 1000 -6.82 41.96 14.11
N TYR A 1001 -7.01 40.84 14.83
CA TYR A 1001 -8.14 39.95 14.63
C TYR A 1001 -9.49 40.70 14.72
N GLN A 1002 -9.67 41.53 15.75
CA GLN A 1002 -10.89 42.35 15.90
C GLN A 1002 -11.06 43.35 14.75
N ARG A 1003 -9.98 43.99 14.29
CA ARG A 1003 -10.03 44.90 13.13
C ARG A 1003 -10.41 44.18 11.84
N LEU A 1004 -9.78 43.05 11.53
CA LEU A 1004 -10.08 42.24 10.34
C LEU A 1004 -11.52 41.72 10.37
N GLY A 1005 -12.00 41.25 11.53
CA GLY A 1005 -13.39 40.85 11.71
C GLY A 1005 -14.36 42.00 11.46
N ASN A 1006 -14.09 43.18 12.03
CA ASN A 1006 -14.92 44.38 11.84
C ASN A 1006 -14.91 44.86 10.39
N GLU A 1007 -13.77 44.86 9.70
CA GLU A 1007 -13.67 45.20 8.28
C GLU A 1007 -14.55 44.27 7.42
N LEU A 1008 -14.53 42.96 7.70
CA LEU A 1008 -15.39 42.00 7.00
C LEU A 1008 -16.87 42.22 7.31
N ILE A 1009 -17.22 42.52 8.57
CA ILE A 1009 -18.59 42.84 9.00
C ILE A 1009 -19.09 44.14 8.34
N GLU A 1010 -18.26 45.17 8.23
CA GLU A 1010 -18.63 46.43 7.59
C GLU A 1010 -18.80 46.31 6.09
N ARG A 1011 -17.97 45.49 5.43
CA ARG A 1011 -18.07 45.20 4.00
C ARG A 1011 -19.34 44.43 3.61
N GLN A 1012 -20.06 43.84 4.56
CA GLN A 1012 -21.32 43.12 4.29
C GLN A 1012 -22.49 44.08 4.01
N PRO A 1013 -23.01 44.15 2.76
CA PRO A 1013 -24.14 45.03 2.43
C PRO A 1013 -25.48 44.54 3.01
N ASN A 1014 -25.65 43.23 3.21
CA ASN A 1014 -26.90 42.67 3.69
C ASN A 1014 -26.95 42.71 5.24
N PRO A 1015 -27.92 43.42 5.86
CA PRO A 1015 -28.01 43.54 7.31
C PRO A 1015 -28.21 42.20 8.03
N THR A 1016 -28.87 41.22 7.41
CA THR A 1016 -29.07 39.89 8.03
C THR A 1016 -27.81 39.04 7.98
N LEU A 1017 -27.00 39.15 6.92
CA LEU A 1017 -25.71 38.48 6.83
C LEU A 1017 -24.67 39.17 7.72
N LYS A 1018 -24.75 40.50 7.85
CA LYS A 1018 -23.93 41.30 8.75
C LYS A 1018 -24.11 40.90 10.22
N THR A 1019 -25.34 40.70 10.67
CA THR A 1019 -25.61 40.22 12.05
C THR A 1019 -25.17 38.78 12.26
N ARG A 1020 -25.40 37.89 11.28
CA ARG A 1020 -24.90 36.50 11.32
C ARG A 1020 -23.37 36.45 11.39
N LEU A 1021 -22.68 37.23 10.56
CA LEU A 1021 -21.22 37.32 10.55
C LEU A 1021 -20.68 37.85 11.89
N ALA A 1022 -21.30 38.89 12.44
CA ALA A 1022 -20.94 39.42 13.76
C ALA A 1022 -21.11 38.39 14.89
N ASN A 1023 -22.22 37.64 14.88
CA ASN A 1023 -22.46 36.57 15.85
C ASN A 1023 -21.42 35.45 15.70
N ALA A 1024 -21.14 35.01 14.47
CA ALA A 1024 -20.18 33.93 14.21
C ALA A 1024 -18.76 34.31 14.68
N PHE A 1025 -18.28 35.52 14.40
CA PHE A 1025 -16.98 36.01 14.90
C PHE A 1025 -16.93 36.09 16.43
N HIS A 1026 -18.05 36.44 17.07
CA HIS A 1026 -18.15 36.43 18.53
C HIS A 1026 -18.10 35.01 19.09
N THR A 1027 -18.89 34.09 18.54
CA THR A 1027 -18.94 32.67 18.95
C THR A 1027 -17.60 31.98 18.78
N LEU A 1028 -16.81 32.33 17.76
CA LEU A 1028 -15.49 31.73 17.52
C LEU A 1028 -14.55 31.86 18.74
N THR A 1029 -14.57 33.01 19.43
CA THR A 1029 -13.67 33.32 20.56
C THR A 1029 -14.34 33.23 21.93
N SER A 1030 -15.68 33.16 22.02
CA SER A 1030 -16.41 33.14 23.30
C SER A 1030 -17.12 31.82 23.63
N ALA A 1031 -17.36 30.95 22.64
CA ALA A 1031 -18.08 29.70 22.85
C ALA A 1031 -17.23 28.61 23.52
N ASN A 1032 -17.91 27.61 24.10
CA ASN A 1032 -17.32 26.41 24.72
C ASN A 1032 -16.33 26.69 25.87
N GLN A 1033 -16.43 27.85 26.53
CA GLN A 1033 -15.54 28.27 27.62
C GLN A 1033 -14.06 28.29 27.18
N LEU A 1034 -13.79 28.92 26.03
CA LEU A 1034 -12.43 29.11 25.53
C LEU A 1034 -11.63 30.00 26.52
N SER A 1035 -10.47 29.52 26.94
CA SER A 1035 -9.53 30.26 27.81
C SER A 1035 -8.38 30.85 27.00
N SER A 1036 -7.55 31.68 27.64
CA SER A 1036 -6.31 32.20 27.06
C SER A 1036 -5.12 31.22 27.19
N SER A 1037 -5.37 29.94 27.51
CA SER A 1037 -4.35 28.90 27.65
C SER A 1037 -4.14 28.11 26.37
N LEU A 1038 -2.92 27.60 26.15
CA LEU A 1038 -2.58 26.75 25.01
C LEU A 1038 -2.49 25.26 25.40
N ASP A 1039 -3.50 24.76 26.10
CA ASP A 1039 -3.61 23.36 26.52
C ASP A 1039 -4.48 22.53 25.57
N ARG A 1040 -4.31 21.20 25.61
CA ARG A 1040 -4.97 20.26 24.67
C ARG A 1040 -6.50 20.41 24.67
N ILE A 1041 -7.12 20.71 25.82
CA ILE A 1041 -8.57 20.88 25.93
C ILE A 1041 -9.00 22.15 25.19
N ASN A 1042 -8.25 23.24 25.33
CA ASN A 1042 -8.58 24.50 24.67
C ASN A 1042 -8.42 24.41 23.14
N TYR A 1043 -7.40 23.69 22.64
CA TYR A 1043 -7.29 23.37 21.21
C TYR A 1043 -8.50 22.59 20.69
N GLN A 1044 -8.96 21.56 21.42
CA GLN A 1044 -10.16 20.80 21.02
C GLN A 1044 -11.43 21.66 20.99
N ARG A 1045 -11.58 22.59 21.95
CA ARG A 1045 -12.70 23.54 21.99
C ARG A 1045 -12.63 24.49 20.80
N PHE A 1046 -11.47 25.06 20.52
CA PHE A 1046 -11.29 25.98 19.40
C PHE A 1046 -11.50 25.32 18.05
N ARG A 1047 -11.01 24.09 17.84
CA ARG A 1047 -11.30 23.31 16.62
C ARG A 1047 -12.80 23.20 16.37
N LYS A 1048 -13.60 22.86 17.39
CA LYS A 1048 -15.07 22.80 17.28
C LYS A 1048 -15.68 24.16 16.93
N ASN A 1049 -15.22 25.23 17.59
CA ASN A 1049 -15.68 26.59 17.31
C ASN A 1049 -15.38 26.99 15.86
N LEU A 1050 -14.15 26.75 15.38
CA LEU A 1050 -13.72 27.08 14.02
C LEU A 1050 -14.50 26.28 12.98
N THR A 1051 -14.69 24.97 13.19
CA THR A 1051 -15.50 24.16 12.28
C THR A 1051 -16.91 24.75 12.16
N SER A 1052 -17.57 25.03 13.28
CA SER A 1052 -18.91 25.65 13.29
C SER A 1052 -18.93 27.01 12.59
N PHE A 1053 -17.92 27.84 12.84
CA PHE A 1053 -17.77 29.15 12.23
C PHE A 1053 -17.64 29.05 10.69
N LEU A 1054 -16.80 28.13 10.19
CA LEU A 1054 -16.61 27.94 8.75
C LEU A 1054 -17.86 27.42 8.05
N VAL A 1055 -18.63 26.51 8.69
CA VAL A 1055 -19.94 26.08 8.16
C VAL A 1055 -20.87 27.25 7.95
N GLU A 1056 -20.94 28.11 8.97
CA GLU A 1056 -21.90 29.20 8.99
C GLU A 1056 -21.54 30.29 7.99
N VAL A 1057 -20.25 30.62 7.88
CA VAL A 1057 -19.78 31.87 7.27
C VAL A 1057 -19.25 31.70 5.83
N ARG A 1058 -18.55 30.60 5.53
CA ARG A 1058 -17.82 30.45 4.24
C ARG A 1058 -18.76 30.47 3.03
N GLY A 1059 -19.97 29.94 3.20
CA GLY A 1059 -20.96 29.81 2.12
C GLY A 1059 -21.44 31.13 1.52
N PHE A 1060 -21.48 32.23 2.29
CA PHE A 1060 -21.93 33.55 1.79
C PHE A 1060 -20.81 34.58 1.68
N LEU A 1061 -19.62 34.32 2.28
CA LEU A 1061 -18.46 35.18 2.08
C LEU A 1061 -17.80 35.00 0.70
N ARG A 1062 -17.86 33.79 0.13
CA ARG A 1062 -17.28 33.48 -1.20
C ARG A 1062 -18.12 33.92 -2.39
N THR A 1063 -19.38 34.29 -2.14
CA THR A 1063 -20.31 34.78 -3.16
C THR A 1063 -20.25 36.31 -3.31
N MET A 1064 -19.40 36.97 -2.53
CA MET A 1064 -19.02 38.39 -2.69
C MET A 1064 -17.70 38.48 -3.43
#